data_AF-A0A538DHR6-F1
#
_entry.id   AF-A0A538DHR6-F1
#
_cell.length_a   1.000
_cell.length_b   1.000
_cell.length_c   1.000
_cell.angle_alpha   90.00
_cell.angle_beta   90.00
_cell.angle_gamma   90.00
#
_symmetry.space_group_name_H-M   'P 1'
#
loop_
_entity.id
_entity.type
_entity.pdbx_description
1 polymer ?
#
loop_
_entity_poly.entity_id
_entity_poly.type
_entity_poly.pdbx_seq_one_letter_code
_entity_poly.pdbx_strand_id
1 'polypeptide(L)'
;MRAPERRGVFGIGRVLCAGLLALTAAYGIEALLGMRGPVDTFFDSWVYNGLLVLASLACLARGFAVKTERLPWLLLGISLALWTTGDLYYYFAFSGLADLPIPSVSDPFYLAFYPVSYVALALLLRRRMQGFRGNLWLDGLIAALAVAALGAAVVFGEVLSSTGGSALVIATNLAYPLADVLLLALVVATFALTGWRFDATWACVATGFAVFAIADSAYLYETAAGTYTEGGLLDVGWPLALVLIACSAWQPIRKLEGVRDEGWQALTLPTFFAAVGLSLLVYDHFVRINTLALVLASATIAAVIVRAVLTFRERVQLLAQSREEALTDALTGLGNRRRFMLELDAALGYDGLSFALIVFDLDGFKAYNDSFGHSAGDALLARVADRLDAAVEGEGRAYRLGGDEFCVLAGVKNNDPDDLAKRAAAALTEEGEGFAVNCSYGAVLMPSEAGRLSEALSMADHRMYLHKQRHRAPVEAVGALEAARDGHPGRPADVAELAEAVGRRLCISPDELSKIRQAAELHDVGKLAIPEEILSKPGTLSGDEWEFVKRHPLIGERILAAAPDFGRAANLVRSSHERWDGAGYPDKLTGPEIPLGARIISVCDAFEAMTSTRPYAPQLESEDAMTELVRCAGTQFDPEVVAAFASVHLDLHAQLVA
;
A
#
# COMPACT_ATOMS: atom_id res chain seq x y z
N MET A 1 -8.18 -8.91 34.29
CA MET A 1 -8.87 -8.66 35.58
C MET A 1 -7.94 -8.00 36.64
N ARG A 2 -7.53 -6.72 36.50
CA ARG A 2 -6.76 -5.97 37.54
C ARG A 2 -7.03 -4.45 37.54
N ALA A 3 -8.30 -4.04 37.43
CA ALA A 3 -8.69 -2.62 37.33
C ALA A 3 -9.19 -1.95 38.64
N PRO A 4 -9.90 -2.62 39.58
CA PRO A 4 -10.51 -1.92 40.71
C PRO A 4 -9.52 -1.55 41.84
N GLU A 5 -8.57 -2.42 42.20
CA GLU A 5 -7.60 -2.13 43.29
C GLU A 5 -6.67 -0.94 43.00
N ARG A 6 -6.32 -0.71 41.72
CA ARG A 6 -5.46 0.42 41.34
C ARG A 6 -6.16 1.77 41.55
N ARG A 7 -7.47 1.87 41.34
CA ARG A 7 -8.20 3.15 41.47
C ARG A 7 -8.21 3.67 42.91
N GLY A 8 -8.32 2.79 43.91
CA GLY A 8 -8.32 3.19 45.33
C GLY A 8 -6.98 3.77 45.80
N VAL A 9 -5.86 3.13 45.42
CA VAL A 9 -4.51 3.55 45.84
C VAL A 9 -4.13 4.92 45.25
N PHE A 10 -4.45 5.18 43.98
CA PHE A 10 -4.22 6.49 43.37
C PHE A 10 -5.18 7.57 43.90
N GLY A 11 -6.36 7.19 44.40
CA GLY A 11 -7.28 8.11 45.08
C GLY A 11 -6.72 8.65 46.40
N ILE A 12 -6.17 7.76 47.23
CA ILE A 12 -5.50 8.14 48.50
C ILE A 12 -4.29 9.04 48.20
N GLY A 13 -3.49 8.68 47.19
CA GLY A 13 -2.36 9.49 46.75
C GLY A 13 -2.74 10.93 46.39
N ARG A 14 -3.87 11.15 45.71
CA ARG A 14 -4.35 12.51 45.37
C ARG A 14 -4.73 13.33 46.59
N VAL A 15 -5.36 12.72 47.59
CA VAL A 15 -5.71 13.41 48.85
C VAL A 15 -4.43 13.81 49.59
N LEU A 16 -3.44 12.92 49.64
CA LEU A 16 -2.12 13.22 50.19
C LEU A 16 -1.45 14.39 49.46
N CYS A 17 -1.44 14.38 48.12
CA CYS A 17 -0.89 15.46 47.30
C CYS A 17 -1.57 16.81 47.58
N ALA A 18 -2.91 16.82 47.65
CA ALA A 18 -3.67 18.03 47.93
C ALA A 18 -3.38 18.58 49.34
N GLY A 19 -3.25 17.69 50.34
CA GLY A 19 -2.89 18.08 51.70
C GLY A 19 -1.48 18.69 51.78
N LEU A 20 -0.50 18.08 51.12
CA LEU A 20 0.87 18.62 51.07
C LEU A 20 0.93 19.98 50.36
N LEU A 21 0.30 20.11 49.20
CA LEU A 21 0.25 21.39 48.47
C LEU A 21 -0.46 22.48 49.26
N ALA A 22 -1.53 22.16 49.99
CA ALA A 22 -2.22 23.11 50.85
C ALA A 22 -1.34 23.57 52.01
N LEU A 23 -0.56 22.66 52.60
CA LEU A 23 0.39 22.99 53.67
C LEU A 23 1.56 23.83 53.15
N THR A 24 2.09 23.53 51.96
CA THR A 24 3.09 24.37 51.28
C THR A 24 2.55 25.77 50.98
N ALA A 25 1.29 25.88 50.54
CA ALA A 25 0.66 27.18 50.29
C ALA A 25 0.47 27.96 51.60
N ALA A 26 0.11 27.29 52.70
CA ALA A 26 0.01 27.92 54.01
C ALA A 26 1.38 28.47 54.47
N TYR A 27 2.45 27.71 54.28
CA TYR A 27 3.82 28.17 54.54
C TYR A 27 4.20 29.38 53.67
N GLY A 28 3.92 29.32 52.36
CA GLY A 28 4.21 30.45 51.47
C GLY A 28 3.42 31.73 51.77
N ILE A 29 2.18 31.61 52.25
CA ILE A 29 1.40 32.76 52.73
C ILE A 29 2.06 33.35 53.98
N GLU A 30 2.54 32.50 54.88
CA GLU A 30 3.19 32.95 56.10
C GLU A 30 4.52 33.67 55.81
N ALA A 31 5.37 33.08 54.99
CA ALA A 31 6.61 33.69 54.50
C ALA A 31 6.36 35.03 53.75
N LEU A 32 5.24 35.16 53.02
CA LEU A 32 4.85 36.41 52.36
C LEU A 32 4.42 37.49 53.36
N LEU A 33 3.68 37.09 54.40
CA LEU A 33 3.16 38.01 55.41
C LEU A 33 4.21 38.42 56.44
N GLY A 34 5.31 37.66 56.56
CA GLY A 34 6.41 37.93 57.48
C GLY A 34 5.90 38.02 58.93
N MET A 35 5.08 37.05 59.34
CA MET A 35 4.55 37.01 60.70
C MET A 35 5.73 36.89 61.68
N ARG A 36 5.70 37.62 62.79
CA ARG A 36 6.80 37.61 63.77
C ARG A 36 6.43 36.80 65.01
N GLY A 37 7.40 36.09 65.59
CA GLY A 37 7.26 35.43 66.89
C GLY A 37 6.99 33.93 66.79
N PRO A 38 6.20 33.31 67.69
CA PRO A 38 6.08 31.85 67.78
C PRO A 38 5.49 31.17 66.53
N VAL A 39 4.78 31.93 65.69
CA VAL A 39 4.17 31.42 64.47
C VAL A 39 5.23 31.19 63.39
N ASP A 40 6.10 32.16 63.17
CA ASP A 40 7.28 32.11 62.29
C ASP A 40 8.14 30.87 62.60
N THR A 41 8.54 30.75 63.86
CA THR A 41 9.33 29.59 64.34
C THR A 41 8.58 28.27 64.16
N PHE A 42 7.25 28.25 64.28
CA PHE A 42 6.50 27.03 64.02
C PHE A 42 6.55 26.63 62.54
N PHE A 43 6.40 27.59 61.64
CA PHE A 43 6.43 27.34 60.21
C PHE A 43 7.82 26.92 59.72
N ASP A 44 8.87 27.64 60.11
CA ASP A 44 10.25 27.32 59.69
C ASP A 44 10.80 26.06 60.35
N SER A 45 10.50 25.81 61.64
CA SER A 45 11.04 24.63 62.31
C SER A 45 10.24 23.36 62.03
N TRP A 46 8.91 23.44 61.98
CA TRP A 46 8.06 22.25 61.96
C TRP A 46 7.34 22.05 60.64
N VAL A 47 6.79 23.10 60.04
CA VAL A 47 6.04 22.97 58.78
C VAL A 47 7.00 22.71 57.61
N TYR A 48 8.07 23.49 57.49
CA TYR A 48 9.12 23.29 56.49
C TYR A 48 9.71 21.87 56.56
N ASN A 49 10.32 21.50 57.69
CA ASN A 49 10.92 20.17 57.89
C ASN A 49 9.89 19.04 57.74
N GLY A 50 8.67 19.24 58.24
CA GLY A 50 7.58 18.30 58.11
C GLY A 50 7.19 18.05 56.64
N LEU A 51 7.13 19.09 55.82
CA LEU A 51 6.86 18.99 54.39
C LEU A 51 7.93 18.15 53.67
N LEU A 52 9.22 18.36 53.97
CA LEU A 52 10.33 17.60 53.37
C LEU A 52 10.24 16.10 53.69
N VAL A 53 10.02 15.78 54.97
CA VAL A 53 9.88 14.40 55.46
C VAL A 53 8.65 13.75 54.83
N LEU A 54 7.50 14.42 54.84
CA LEU A 54 6.26 13.87 54.31
C LEU A 54 6.34 13.67 52.78
N ALA A 55 6.97 14.58 52.04
CA ALA A 55 7.20 14.43 50.60
C ALA A 55 8.09 13.22 50.29
N SER A 56 9.19 13.06 51.02
CA SER A 56 10.09 11.90 50.90
C SER A 56 9.37 10.58 51.18
N LEU A 57 8.62 10.52 52.29
CA LEU A 57 7.81 9.35 52.66
C LEU A 57 6.70 9.06 51.66
N ALA A 58 6.04 10.09 51.11
CA ALA A 58 5.02 9.93 50.09
C ALA A 58 5.57 9.28 48.82
N CYS A 59 6.78 9.68 48.39
CA CYS A 59 7.44 9.07 47.23
C CYS A 59 7.91 7.63 47.51
N LEU A 60 8.48 7.36 48.70
CA LEU A 60 8.85 6.00 49.12
C LEU A 60 7.64 5.07 49.22
N ALA A 61 6.54 5.55 49.81
CA ALA A 61 5.29 4.81 49.95
C ALA A 61 4.75 4.38 48.59
N ARG A 62 4.90 5.21 47.54
CA ARG A 62 4.54 4.82 46.16
C ARG A 62 5.33 3.61 45.66
N GLY A 63 6.61 3.52 46.02
CA GLY A 63 7.48 2.38 45.69
C GLY A 63 7.05 1.07 46.36
N PHE A 64 6.49 1.14 47.57
CA PHE A 64 5.98 -0.04 48.29
C PHE A 64 4.54 -0.40 47.92
N ALA A 65 3.66 0.59 47.72
CA ALA A 65 2.24 0.39 47.48
C ALA A 65 1.93 -0.16 46.07
N VAL A 66 2.75 0.15 45.07
CA VAL A 66 2.46 -0.17 43.67
C VAL A 66 3.66 -0.83 42.99
N LYS A 67 3.50 -2.10 42.57
CA LYS A 67 4.58 -2.91 41.96
C LYS A 67 5.10 -2.36 40.62
N THR A 68 4.25 -1.69 39.84
CA THR A 68 4.65 -1.06 38.57
C THR A 68 5.50 0.18 38.83
N GLU A 69 6.62 0.30 38.13
CA GLU A 69 7.60 1.39 38.30
C GLU A 69 8.21 1.48 39.72
N ARG A 70 8.15 0.40 40.51
CA ARG A 70 8.64 0.37 41.90
C ARG A 70 10.06 0.91 42.08
N LEU A 71 11.02 0.39 41.32
CA LEU A 71 12.43 0.74 41.49
C LEU A 71 12.69 2.24 41.23
N PRO A 72 12.22 2.86 40.12
CA PRO A 72 12.33 4.30 39.92
C PRO A 72 11.78 5.14 41.08
N TRP A 73 10.57 4.84 41.57
CA TRP A 73 9.94 5.61 42.65
C TRP A 73 10.60 5.40 44.01
N LEU A 74 11.15 4.21 44.28
CA LEU A 74 11.97 3.98 45.46
C LEU A 74 13.26 4.80 45.41
N LEU A 75 13.95 4.80 44.27
CA LEU A 75 15.19 5.59 44.11
C LEU A 75 14.91 7.08 44.23
N LEU A 76 13.84 7.57 43.61
CA LEU A 76 13.45 8.97 43.76
C LEU A 76 13.05 9.31 45.20
N GLY A 77 12.36 8.42 45.90
CA GLY A 77 12.07 8.61 47.33
C GLY A 77 13.34 8.59 48.20
N ILE A 78 14.32 7.75 47.87
CA ILE A 78 15.64 7.71 48.53
C ILE A 78 16.40 9.02 48.26
N SER A 79 16.35 9.57 47.04
CA SER A 79 17.03 10.83 46.75
C SER A 79 16.43 11.98 47.57
N LEU A 80 15.10 12.12 47.61
CA LEU A 80 14.44 13.12 48.45
C LEU A 80 14.76 12.93 49.94
N ALA A 81 14.81 11.68 50.42
CA ALA A 81 15.17 11.39 51.80
C ALA A 81 16.62 11.73 52.13
N LEU A 82 17.57 11.53 51.20
CA LEU A 82 18.96 11.94 51.36
C LEU A 82 19.06 13.47 51.51
N TRP A 83 18.41 14.21 50.61
CA TRP A 83 18.38 15.67 50.70
C TRP A 83 17.75 16.15 52.02
N THR A 84 16.59 15.60 52.38
CA THR A 84 15.89 15.89 53.65
C THR A 84 16.75 15.56 54.88
N THR A 85 17.54 14.50 54.83
CA THR A 85 18.43 14.12 55.93
C THR A 85 19.57 15.13 56.09
N GLY A 86 20.14 15.58 54.97
CA GLY A 86 21.14 16.65 54.97
C GLY A 86 20.59 17.95 55.57
N ASP A 87 19.36 18.30 55.18
CA ASP A 87 18.66 19.52 55.59
C ASP A 87 18.29 19.50 57.08
N LEU A 88 17.70 18.40 57.57
CA LEU A 88 17.45 18.22 59.00
C LEU A 88 18.73 18.29 59.84
N TYR A 89 19.80 17.63 59.40
CA TYR A 89 21.07 17.71 60.09
C TYR A 89 21.61 19.14 60.08
N TYR A 90 21.54 19.82 58.94
CA TYR A 90 22.00 21.19 58.80
C TYR A 90 21.27 22.12 59.78
N TYR A 91 19.93 22.02 59.80
CA TYR A 91 19.07 22.77 60.69
C TYR A 91 19.41 22.52 62.17
N PHE A 92 19.47 21.26 62.62
CA PHE A 92 19.72 20.96 64.04
C PHE A 92 21.16 21.18 64.49
N ALA A 93 22.14 21.00 63.60
CA ALA A 93 23.55 21.11 63.94
C ALA A 93 24.08 22.55 63.85
N PHE A 94 23.51 23.36 62.95
CA PHE A 94 24.06 24.68 62.63
C PHE A 94 23.11 25.86 62.81
N SER A 95 21.82 25.65 63.13
CA SER A 95 20.92 26.76 63.45
C SER A 95 21.45 27.62 64.61
N GLY A 96 21.52 28.94 64.37
CA GLY A 96 21.99 29.91 65.36
C GLY A 96 23.51 30.05 65.52
N LEU A 97 24.34 29.40 64.70
CA LEU A 97 25.78 29.64 64.64
C LEU A 97 26.11 30.85 63.75
N ALA A 98 27.08 31.67 64.17
CA ALA A 98 27.50 32.87 63.43
C ALA A 98 28.39 32.56 62.20
N ASP A 99 29.13 31.45 62.23
CA ASP A 99 29.99 31.00 61.14
C ASP A 99 29.62 29.56 60.73
N LEU A 100 29.27 29.37 59.46
CA LEU A 100 28.87 28.08 58.90
C LEU A 100 30.08 27.35 58.30
N PRO A 101 30.32 26.07 58.65
CA PRO A 101 31.43 25.31 58.08
C PRO A 101 31.12 24.90 56.64
N ILE A 102 31.94 25.35 55.68
CA ILE A 102 31.88 24.91 54.28
C ILE A 102 33.20 24.19 53.93
N PRO A 103 33.18 22.90 53.53
CA PRO A 103 32.03 22.00 53.49
C PRO A 103 31.59 21.49 54.89
N SER A 104 30.30 21.20 55.01
CA SER A 104 29.61 20.65 56.18
C SER A 104 29.40 19.14 56.08
N VAL A 105 28.95 18.52 57.18
CA VAL A 105 28.54 17.10 57.22
C VAL A 105 27.25 16.86 56.42
N SER A 106 26.49 17.91 56.07
CA SER A 106 25.30 17.83 55.23
C SER A 106 25.61 17.72 53.74
N ASP A 107 26.74 18.26 53.27
CA ASP A 107 27.08 18.30 51.84
C ASP A 107 27.10 16.92 51.16
N PRO A 108 27.65 15.85 51.77
CA PRO A 108 27.58 14.51 51.17
C PRO A 108 26.14 14.02 50.95
N PHE A 109 25.21 14.39 51.82
CA PHE A 109 23.80 14.01 51.69
C PHE A 109 23.13 14.79 50.56
N TYR A 110 23.40 16.10 50.46
CA TYR A 110 22.91 16.93 49.36
C TYR A 110 23.50 16.51 48.02
N LEU A 111 24.79 16.20 47.94
CA LEU A 111 25.41 15.73 46.69
C LEU A 111 24.92 14.34 46.27
N ALA A 112 24.57 13.47 47.22
CA ALA A 112 24.03 12.14 46.93
C ALA A 112 22.61 12.17 46.32
N PHE A 113 21.85 13.26 46.51
CA PHE A 113 20.54 13.46 45.88
C PHE A 113 20.60 13.36 44.34
N TYR A 114 21.60 14.00 43.74
CA TYR A 114 21.72 14.12 42.29
C TYR A 114 21.92 12.78 41.55
N PRO A 115 22.96 11.97 41.84
CA PRO A 115 23.18 10.71 41.12
C PRO A 115 22.03 9.72 41.31
N VAL A 116 21.40 9.69 42.48
CA VAL A 116 20.24 8.83 42.74
C VAL A 116 19.02 9.31 41.92
N SER A 117 18.78 10.62 41.84
CA SER A 117 17.73 11.21 41.01
C SER A 117 17.95 10.93 39.52
N TYR A 118 19.19 11.01 39.02
CA TYR A 118 19.51 10.67 37.61
C TYR A 118 19.14 9.23 37.27
N VAL A 119 19.54 8.28 38.12
CA VAL A 119 19.25 6.85 37.91
C VAL A 119 17.74 6.61 38.00
N ALA A 120 17.05 7.27 38.92
CA ALA A 120 15.59 7.17 39.07
C ALA A 120 14.87 7.62 37.79
N LEU A 121 15.21 8.79 37.25
CA LEU A 121 14.61 9.35 36.04
C LEU A 121 14.90 8.49 34.81
N ALA A 122 16.15 8.05 34.63
CA ALA A 122 16.53 7.19 33.51
C ALA A 122 15.76 5.85 33.53
N LEU A 123 15.60 5.24 34.71
CA LEU A 123 14.83 3.99 34.86
C LEU A 123 13.33 4.22 34.66
N LEU A 124 12.78 5.35 35.11
CA LEU A 124 11.37 5.71 34.91
C LEU A 124 11.08 5.85 33.42
N LEU A 125 11.93 6.58 32.70
CA LEU A 125 11.84 6.76 31.26
C LEU A 125 11.93 5.43 30.52
N ARG A 126 12.94 4.61 30.84
CA ARG A 126 13.13 3.29 30.23
C ARG A 126 11.93 2.37 30.41
N ARG A 127 11.20 2.46 31.52
CA ARG A 127 9.99 1.65 31.77
C ARG A 127 8.76 2.14 31.02
N ARG A 128 8.70 3.43 30.65
CA ARG A 128 7.55 4.04 29.99
C ARG A 128 7.65 4.07 28.47
N MET A 129 8.86 4.01 27.91
CA MET A 129 9.08 3.92 26.47
C MET A 129 8.87 2.47 25.96
N GLN A 130 7.95 2.28 25.02
CA GLN A 130 7.80 1.03 24.28
C GLN A 130 8.61 1.12 22.97
N GLY A 131 9.82 0.53 22.98
CA GLY A 131 10.73 0.55 21.82
C GLY A 131 11.59 1.81 21.78
N PHE A 132 12.91 1.62 21.74
CA PHE A 132 13.86 2.72 21.59
C PHE A 132 13.99 3.03 20.10
N ARG A 133 13.40 4.13 19.62
CA ARG A 133 13.68 4.60 18.25
C ARG A 133 15.08 5.23 18.25
N GLY A 134 15.94 4.75 17.36
CA GLY A 134 17.34 5.19 17.21
C GLY A 134 17.54 6.66 16.86
N ASN A 135 16.48 7.46 16.73
CA ASN A 135 16.57 8.88 16.39
C ASN A 135 16.18 9.83 17.53
N LEU A 136 15.33 9.38 18.45
CA LEU A 136 14.86 10.22 19.56
C LEU A 136 15.97 10.47 20.59
N TRP A 137 16.91 9.54 20.75
CA TRP A 137 18.06 9.71 21.66
C TRP A 137 18.96 10.88 21.27
N LEU A 138 19.08 11.18 19.98
CA LEU A 138 19.81 12.36 19.51
C LEU A 138 19.10 13.65 19.88
N ASP A 139 17.76 13.70 19.78
CA ASP A 139 16.98 14.88 20.18
C ASP A 139 17.12 15.14 21.69
N GLY A 140 17.12 14.07 22.50
CA GLY A 140 17.42 14.14 23.93
C GLY A 140 18.84 14.62 24.22
N LEU A 141 19.84 14.12 23.49
CA LEU A 141 21.24 14.53 23.62
C LEU A 141 21.44 16.01 23.26
N ILE A 142 20.86 16.45 22.13
CA ILE A 142 20.92 17.86 21.68
C ILE A 142 20.33 18.77 22.75
N ALA A 143 19.16 18.42 23.29
CA ALA A 143 18.51 19.18 24.34
C ALA A 143 19.36 19.25 25.61
N ALA A 144 19.93 18.12 26.04
CA ALA A 144 20.79 18.07 27.21
C ALA A 144 22.04 18.93 27.05
N LEU A 145 22.73 18.82 25.91
CA LEU A 145 23.94 19.60 25.63
C LEU A 145 23.64 21.11 25.58
N ALA A 146 22.51 21.52 24.99
CA ALA A 146 22.13 22.92 24.91
C ALA A 146 21.81 23.52 26.29
N VAL A 147 21.03 22.81 27.10
CA VAL A 147 20.72 23.23 28.48
C VAL A 147 21.98 23.24 29.34
N ALA A 148 22.85 22.24 29.19
CA ALA A 148 24.13 22.18 29.88
C ALA A 148 25.06 23.34 29.49
N ALA A 149 25.10 23.70 28.20
CA ALA A 149 25.86 24.84 27.71
C ALA A 149 25.34 26.16 28.28
N LEU A 150 24.02 26.36 28.31
CA LEU A 150 23.39 27.56 28.85
C LEU A 150 23.64 27.69 30.36
N GLY A 151 23.44 26.60 31.12
CA GLY A 151 23.70 26.58 32.55
C GLY A 151 25.17 26.82 32.87
N ALA A 152 26.09 26.19 32.14
CA ALA A 152 27.51 26.46 32.27
C ALA A 152 27.83 27.93 31.96
N ALA A 153 27.25 28.53 30.92
CA ALA A 153 27.52 29.93 30.54
C ALA A 153 27.11 30.92 31.63
N VAL A 154 25.97 30.70 32.29
CA VAL A 154 25.42 31.60 33.31
C VAL A 154 26.10 31.40 34.67
N VAL A 155 26.21 30.15 35.14
CA VAL A 155 26.58 29.92 36.54
C VAL A 155 28.09 29.90 36.77
N PHE A 156 28.86 29.40 35.81
CA PHE A 156 30.30 29.16 36.02
C PHE A 156 31.10 30.47 36.16
N GLY A 157 30.63 31.56 35.55
CA GLY A 157 31.26 32.88 35.65
C GLY A 157 31.16 33.47 37.06
N GLU A 158 29.98 33.39 37.68
CA GLU A 158 29.69 33.98 38.99
C GLU A 158 30.38 33.26 40.15
N VAL A 159 30.50 31.92 40.05
CA VAL A 159 31.13 31.08 41.10
C VAL A 159 32.65 31.24 41.14
N LEU A 160 33.31 31.41 39.98
CA LEU A 160 34.77 31.58 39.92
C LEU A 160 35.23 32.98 40.32
N SER A 161 34.42 34.02 40.12
CA SER A 161 34.73 35.39 40.57
C SER A 161 34.53 35.61 42.07
N SER A 162 33.73 34.77 42.73
CA SER A 162 33.36 34.90 44.14
C SER A 162 34.17 34.03 45.11
N THR A 163 35.07 33.15 44.61
CA THR A 163 35.78 32.18 45.46
C THR A 163 37.28 32.48 45.63
N GLY A 164 37.65 33.02 46.78
CA GLY A 164 38.98 32.85 47.37
C GLY A 164 38.92 31.76 48.45
N GLY A 165 39.43 30.55 48.17
CA GLY A 165 39.30 29.42 49.09
C GLY A 165 40.13 28.19 48.70
N SER A 166 40.10 27.15 49.54
CA SER A 166 40.77 25.87 49.27
C SER A 166 40.11 25.13 48.09
N ALA A 167 40.85 24.24 47.42
CA ALA A 167 40.34 23.49 46.26
C ALA A 167 39.05 22.70 46.56
N LEU A 168 38.86 22.27 47.82
CA LEU A 168 37.66 21.56 48.27
C LEU A 168 36.43 22.47 48.31
N VAL A 169 36.58 23.72 48.76
CA VAL A 169 35.49 24.71 48.81
C VAL A 169 35.03 25.08 47.39
N ILE A 170 35.99 25.30 46.48
CA ILE A 170 35.70 25.59 45.06
C ILE A 170 34.98 24.40 44.42
N ALA A 171 35.42 23.17 44.69
CA ALA A 171 34.80 21.97 44.15
C ALA A 171 33.36 21.78 44.65
N THR A 172 33.11 21.98 45.94
CA THR A 172 31.76 21.89 46.53
C THR A 172 30.83 22.98 45.99
N ASN A 173 31.28 24.24 45.93
CA ASN A 173 30.46 25.35 45.42
C ASN A 173 30.12 25.22 43.93
N LEU A 174 31.00 24.57 43.14
CA LEU A 174 30.75 24.32 41.73
C LEU A 174 29.90 23.06 41.49
N ALA A 175 29.93 22.10 42.42
CA ALA A 175 29.21 20.84 42.27
C ALA A 175 27.69 21.04 42.26
N TYR A 176 27.15 21.94 43.08
CA TYR A 176 25.70 22.17 43.16
C TYR A 176 25.12 22.69 41.84
N PRO A 177 25.58 23.83 41.27
CA PRO A 177 24.93 24.34 40.08
C PRO A 177 25.21 23.49 38.83
N LEU A 178 26.38 22.84 38.77
CA LEU A 178 26.65 21.89 37.69
C LEU A 178 25.70 20.70 37.75
N ALA A 179 25.40 20.19 38.96
CA ALA A 179 24.48 19.09 39.13
C ALA A 179 23.03 19.48 38.81
N ASP A 180 22.57 20.67 39.20
CA ASP A 180 21.26 21.19 38.80
C ASP A 180 21.09 21.30 37.28
N VAL A 181 22.11 21.84 36.61
CA VAL A 181 22.12 21.99 35.16
C VAL A 181 22.07 20.63 34.47
N LEU A 182 22.81 19.63 34.97
CA LEU A 182 22.76 18.26 34.46
C LEU A 182 21.40 17.59 34.70
N LEU A 183 20.75 17.88 35.84
CA LEU A 183 19.42 17.37 36.18
C LEU A 183 18.34 17.94 35.27
N LEU A 184 18.36 19.25 35.06
CA LEU A 184 17.47 19.92 34.11
C LEU A 184 17.72 19.43 32.69
N ALA A 185 18.97 19.28 32.28
CA ALA A 185 19.32 18.69 30.98
C ALA A 185 18.71 17.30 30.80
N LEU A 186 18.75 16.44 31.83
CA LEU A 186 18.12 15.12 31.80
C LEU A 186 16.59 15.18 31.72
N VAL A 187 15.95 16.11 32.45
CA VAL A 187 14.50 16.33 32.38
C VAL A 187 14.07 16.77 30.98
N VAL A 188 14.76 17.76 30.42
CA VAL A 188 14.47 18.26 29.06
C VAL A 188 14.77 17.19 28.02
N ALA A 189 15.86 16.43 28.16
CA ALA A 189 16.15 15.29 27.30
C ALA A 189 15.04 14.24 27.36
N THR A 190 14.52 13.98 28.56
CA THR A 190 13.37 13.09 28.72
C THR A 190 12.17 13.59 27.94
N PHE A 191 11.88 14.90 27.96
CA PHE A 191 10.78 15.48 27.20
C PHE A 191 10.96 15.37 25.69
N ALA A 192 12.19 15.59 25.21
CA ALA A 192 12.52 15.37 23.81
C ALA A 192 12.29 13.90 23.41
N LEU A 193 12.66 12.95 24.28
CA LEU A 193 12.47 11.52 24.07
C LEU A 193 11.01 11.07 24.07
N THR A 194 10.12 11.82 24.72
CA THR A 194 8.68 11.56 24.74
C THR A 194 7.89 12.33 23.66
N GLY A 195 8.58 13.04 22.75
CA GLY A 195 7.94 13.87 21.73
C GLY A 195 7.12 15.02 22.33
N TRP A 196 7.57 15.57 23.47
CA TRP A 196 6.91 16.68 24.19
C TRP A 196 5.47 16.39 24.61
N ARG A 197 5.10 15.12 24.72
CA ARG A 197 3.81 14.71 25.27
C ARG A 197 3.88 14.67 26.78
N PHE A 198 3.20 15.61 27.41
CA PHE A 198 3.16 15.74 28.86
C PHE A 198 2.02 14.90 29.44
N ASP A 199 2.36 13.91 30.27
CA ASP A 199 1.44 13.43 31.28
C ASP A 199 1.67 14.22 32.58
N ALA A 200 0.71 14.15 33.51
CA ALA A 200 0.82 14.87 34.78
C ALA A 200 2.05 14.43 35.59
N THR A 201 2.54 13.19 35.40
CA THR A 201 3.76 12.70 36.06
C THR A 201 4.96 13.56 35.65
N TRP A 202 5.21 13.64 34.34
CA TRP A 202 6.37 14.32 33.77
C TRP A 202 6.30 15.84 33.97
N ALA A 203 5.10 16.42 33.91
CA ALA A 203 4.90 17.82 34.26
C ALA A 203 5.29 18.11 35.72
N CYS A 204 4.79 17.34 36.68
CA CYS A 204 5.14 17.52 38.10
C CYS A 204 6.63 17.30 38.38
N VAL A 205 7.24 16.27 37.79
CA VAL A 205 8.69 16.01 37.90
C VAL A 205 9.50 17.21 37.41
N ALA A 206 9.20 17.71 36.21
CA ALA A 206 9.97 18.79 35.63
C ALA A 206 9.76 20.12 36.34
N THR A 207 8.52 20.45 36.70
CA THR A 207 8.25 21.64 37.50
C THR A 207 8.94 21.54 38.86
N GLY A 208 8.93 20.37 39.50
CA GLY A 208 9.61 20.15 40.77
C GLY A 208 11.12 20.38 40.67
N PHE A 209 11.81 19.75 39.71
CA PHE A 209 13.25 19.96 39.51
C PHE A 209 13.60 21.38 39.01
N ALA A 210 12.73 22.02 38.24
CA ALA A 210 12.91 23.41 37.84
C ALA A 210 12.80 24.36 39.04
N VAL A 211 11.79 24.19 39.90
CA VAL A 211 11.65 24.98 41.14
C VAL A 211 12.85 24.74 42.04
N PHE A 212 13.33 23.50 42.17
CA PHE A 212 14.52 23.16 42.95
C PHE A 212 15.76 23.92 42.45
N ALA A 213 16.08 23.79 41.16
CA ALA A 213 17.26 24.44 40.58
C ALA A 213 17.16 25.99 40.64
N ILE A 214 15.96 26.55 40.52
CA ILE A 214 15.73 28.00 40.68
C ILE A 214 15.98 28.42 42.13
N ALA A 215 15.48 27.65 43.12
CA ALA A 215 15.70 27.93 44.53
C ALA A 215 17.19 27.86 44.89
N ASP A 216 17.90 26.79 44.47
CA ASP A 216 19.35 26.64 44.67
C ASP A 216 20.14 27.80 44.04
N SER A 217 19.79 28.19 42.80
CA SER A 217 20.47 29.29 42.10
C SER A 217 20.20 30.65 42.74
N ALA A 218 18.97 30.92 43.15
CA ALA A 218 18.59 32.16 43.83
C ALA A 218 19.21 32.25 45.22
N TYR A 219 19.28 31.14 45.96
CA TYR A 219 19.97 31.06 47.25
C TYR A 219 21.46 31.40 47.12
N LEU A 220 22.14 30.81 46.13
CA LEU A 220 23.55 31.10 45.89
C LEU A 220 23.78 32.59 45.56
N TYR A 221 22.90 33.18 44.75
CA TYR A 221 22.96 34.59 44.39
C TYR A 221 22.69 35.53 45.58
N GLU A 222 21.61 35.31 46.32
CA GLU A 222 21.25 36.17 47.46
C GLU A 222 22.25 36.03 48.62
N THR A 223 22.80 34.84 48.82
CA THR A 223 23.88 34.62 49.80
C THR A 223 25.15 35.37 49.39
N ALA A 224 25.53 35.32 48.11
CA ALA A 224 26.68 36.06 47.59
C ALA A 224 26.47 37.59 47.65
N ALA A 225 25.24 38.07 47.43
CA ALA A 225 24.86 39.47 47.55
C ALA A 225 24.68 39.94 49.01
N GLY A 226 24.65 39.01 49.98
CA GLY A 226 24.39 39.29 51.39
C GLY A 226 22.95 39.74 51.67
N THR A 227 22.01 39.43 50.78
CA THR A 227 20.59 39.80 50.87
C THR A 227 19.69 38.67 51.35
N TYR A 228 20.23 37.45 51.47
CA TYR A 228 19.46 36.28 51.90
C TYR A 228 18.91 36.45 53.33
N THR A 229 17.64 36.08 53.50
CA THR A 229 16.94 36.05 54.78
C THR A 229 16.29 34.69 55.00
N GLU A 230 16.67 34.02 56.08
CA GLU A 230 16.02 32.78 56.55
C GLU A 230 14.54 33.04 56.87
N GLY A 231 13.66 32.10 56.52
CA GLY A 231 12.20 32.22 56.61
C GLY A 231 11.57 33.02 55.44
N GLY A 232 12.36 33.34 54.42
CA GLY A 232 11.93 34.13 53.28
C GLY A 232 11.06 33.36 52.28
N LEU A 233 10.50 34.08 51.29
CA LEU A 233 9.76 33.46 50.19
C LEU A 233 10.58 32.45 49.37
N LEU A 234 11.91 32.62 49.35
CA LEU A 234 12.84 31.70 48.70
C LEU A 234 12.79 30.30 49.34
N ASP A 235 12.63 30.23 50.66
CA ASP A 235 12.69 28.98 51.44
C ASP A 235 11.48 28.08 51.17
N VAL A 236 10.39 28.64 50.65
CA VAL A 236 9.23 27.90 50.15
C VAL A 236 9.58 27.04 48.93
N GLY A 237 10.63 27.40 48.20
CA GLY A 237 11.07 26.75 46.97
C GLY A 237 11.39 25.26 47.15
N TRP A 238 12.19 24.90 48.15
CA TRP A 238 12.60 23.50 48.37
C TRP A 238 11.43 22.58 48.77
N PRO A 239 10.59 22.91 49.77
CA PRO A 239 9.40 22.14 50.08
C PRO A 239 8.45 22.01 48.89
N LEU A 240 8.24 23.10 48.13
CA LEU A 240 7.40 23.06 46.93
C LEU A 240 7.96 22.10 45.88
N ALA A 241 9.26 22.15 45.62
CA ALA A 241 9.94 21.26 44.68
C ALA A 241 9.77 19.79 45.09
N LEU A 242 10.08 19.44 46.34
CA LEU A 242 9.98 18.07 46.85
C LEU A 242 8.53 17.58 46.85
N VAL A 243 7.57 18.44 47.23
CA VAL A 243 6.14 18.11 47.19
C VAL A 243 5.68 17.87 45.75
N LEU A 244 6.08 18.68 44.78
CA LEU A 244 5.74 18.47 43.36
C LEU A 244 6.31 17.14 42.84
N ILE A 245 7.56 16.82 43.17
CA ILE A 245 8.18 15.53 42.83
C ILE A 245 7.42 14.37 43.50
N ALA A 246 7.07 14.48 44.78
CA ALA A 246 6.28 13.47 45.48
C ALA A 246 4.88 13.32 44.88
N CYS A 247 4.24 14.43 44.47
CA CYS A 247 2.94 14.42 43.82
C CYS A 247 2.96 13.69 42.46
N SER A 248 4.08 13.76 41.75
CA SER A 248 4.27 13.04 40.49
C SER A 248 4.15 11.51 40.67
N ALA A 249 4.59 10.99 41.83
CA ALA A 249 4.57 9.57 42.16
C ALA A 249 3.14 8.98 42.18
N TRP A 250 2.16 9.83 42.50
CA TRP A 250 0.75 9.47 42.64
C TRP A 250 -0.11 9.86 41.44
N GLN A 251 0.51 10.23 40.31
CA GLN A 251 -0.21 10.45 39.06
C GLN A 251 -0.56 9.14 38.36
N PRO A 252 -1.67 9.08 37.59
CA PRO A 252 -2.05 7.90 36.83
C PRO A 252 -0.98 7.50 35.81
N ILE A 253 -0.61 6.22 35.79
CA ILE A 253 0.37 5.70 34.82
C ILE A 253 -0.27 5.70 33.43
N ARG A 254 0.20 6.58 32.54
CA ARG A 254 -0.11 6.53 31.10
C ARG A 254 1.10 5.99 30.35
N LYS A 255 0.89 4.96 29.53
CA LYS A 255 1.92 4.55 28.56
C LYS A 255 2.00 5.63 27.49
N LEU A 256 3.22 6.01 27.12
CA LEU A 256 3.44 6.91 26.01
C LEU A 256 3.26 6.09 24.73
N GLU A 257 2.11 6.24 24.08
CA GLU A 257 1.91 5.69 22.74
C GLU A 257 2.82 6.45 21.77
N GLY A 258 3.76 5.72 21.17
CA GLY A 258 4.74 6.26 20.23
C GLY A 258 4.07 6.66 18.93
N VAL A 259 3.55 7.88 18.86
CA VAL A 259 3.05 8.45 17.62
C VAL A 259 4.22 8.62 16.65
N ARG A 260 3.94 8.39 15.37
CA ARG A 260 4.85 8.74 14.29
C ARG A 260 4.79 10.26 14.16
N ASP A 261 5.89 10.96 14.48
CA ASP A 261 6.00 12.39 14.12
C ASP A 261 6.14 12.50 12.60
N GLU A 262 5.02 12.38 11.92
CA GLU A 262 4.89 12.61 10.48
C GLU A 262 4.75 14.12 10.26
N GLY A 263 5.86 14.86 10.26
CA GLY A 263 5.84 16.26 9.81
C GLY A 263 7.01 17.15 10.26
N TRP A 264 6.81 18.46 10.10
CA TRP A 264 7.75 19.53 10.48
C TRP A 264 8.04 19.59 11.99
N GLN A 265 7.15 19.04 12.83
CA GLN A 265 7.30 18.97 14.29
C GLN A 265 8.55 18.20 14.73
N ALA A 266 9.03 17.26 13.91
CA ALA A 266 10.28 16.54 14.18
C ALA A 266 11.54 17.43 14.06
N LEU A 267 11.45 18.58 13.38
CA LEU A 267 12.58 19.50 13.17
C LEU A 267 12.53 20.71 14.10
N THR A 268 11.37 21.11 14.60
CA THR A 268 11.23 22.32 15.42
C THR A 268 12.12 22.30 16.65
N LEU A 269 12.27 21.13 17.27
CA LEU A 269 13.01 21.02 18.51
C LEU A 269 14.54 21.04 18.33
N PRO A 270 15.16 20.21 17.47
CA PRO A 270 16.58 20.35 17.16
C PRO A 270 16.93 21.77 16.71
N THR A 271 16.07 22.42 15.91
CA THR A 271 16.28 23.81 15.48
C THR A 271 16.25 24.81 16.63
N PHE A 272 15.34 24.66 17.61
CA PHE A 272 15.32 25.51 18.80
C PHE A 272 16.62 25.41 19.59
N PHE A 273 17.08 24.19 19.91
CA PHE A 273 18.32 24.00 20.65
C PHE A 273 19.57 24.36 19.84
N ALA A 274 19.52 24.23 18.51
CA ALA A 274 20.55 24.77 17.62
C ALA A 274 20.62 26.29 17.74
N ALA A 275 19.49 26.98 17.79
CA ALA A 275 19.44 28.43 17.98
C ALA A 275 20.01 28.84 19.36
N VAL A 276 19.71 28.08 20.42
CA VAL A 276 20.31 28.29 21.76
C VAL A 276 21.83 28.13 21.71
N GLY A 277 22.32 27.00 21.18
CA GLY A 277 23.76 26.74 21.06
C GLY A 277 24.47 27.80 20.20
N LEU A 278 23.88 28.16 19.05
CA LEU A 278 24.42 29.20 18.18
C LEU A 278 24.42 30.58 18.85
N SER A 279 23.38 30.92 19.60
CA SER A 279 23.30 32.18 20.34
C SER A 279 24.40 32.28 21.40
N LEU A 280 24.73 31.19 22.09
CA LEU A 280 25.85 31.15 23.04
C LEU A 280 27.21 31.34 22.34
N LEU A 281 27.41 30.69 21.18
CA LEU A 281 28.62 30.85 20.39
C LEU A 281 28.78 32.28 19.85
N VAL A 282 27.68 32.92 19.43
CA VAL A 282 27.67 34.33 19.00
C VAL A 282 27.88 35.25 20.20
N TYR A 283 27.27 34.96 21.34
CA TYR A 283 27.42 35.74 22.57
C TYR A 283 28.87 35.74 23.06
N ASP A 284 29.58 34.59 22.98
CA ASP A 284 31.01 34.48 23.31
C ASP A 284 31.89 35.50 22.57
N HIS A 285 31.49 35.90 21.34
CA HIS A 285 32.22 36.91 20.58
C HIS A 285 32.23 38.28 21.27
N PHE A 286 31.13 38.64 21.94
CA PHE A 286 30.95 39.92 22.62
C PHE A 286 31.35 39.85 24.10
N VAL A 287 31.00 38.75 24.76
CA VAL A 287 31.26 38.50 26.18
C VAL A 287 31.79 37.08 26.30
N ARG A 288 33.10 36.95 26.59
CA ARG A 288 33.76 35.64 26.68
C ARG A 288 33.09 34.78 27.73
N ILE A 289 32.56 33.64 27.31
CA ILE A 289 32.00 32.62 28.20
C ILE A 289 33.09 31.61 28.57
N ASN A 290 32.81 30.76 29.56
CA ASN A 290 33.77 29.74 29.98
C ASN A 290 33.94 28.65 28.91
N THR A 291 35.13 28.02 28.90
CA THR A 291 35.50 26.97 27.94
C THR A 291 34.53 25.79 27.94
N LEU A 292 33.97 25.42 29.10
CA LEU A 292 33.02 24.31 29.20
C LEU A 292 31.72 24.63 28.42
N ALA A 293 31.15 25.82 28.63
CA ALA A 293 29.97 26.29 27.90
C ALA A 293 30.23 26.35 26.38
N LEU A 294 31.40 26.84 25.96
CA LEU A 294 31.81 26.89 24.57
C LEU A 294 31.88 25.49 23.93
N VAL A 295 32.49 24.53 24.61
CA VAL A 295 32.61 23.13 24.14
C VAL A 295 31.23 22.47 24.05
N LEU A 296 30.38 22.65 25.07
CA LEU A 296 29.02 22.09 25.08
C LEU A 296 28.12 22.71 24.00
N ALA A 297 28.20 24.03 23.78
CA ALA A 297 27.49 24.70 22.70
C ALA A 297 27.94 24.21 21.32
N SER A 298 29.26 24.05 21.12
CA SER A 298 29.82 23.49 19.89
C SER A 298 29.38 22.04 19.66
N ALA A 299 29.39 21.21 20.71
CA ALA A 299 28.90 19.83 20.66
C ALA A 299 27.41 19.75 20.33
N THR A 300 26.60 20.70 20.84
CA THR A 300 25.17 20.81 20.49
C THR A 300 25.00 21.01 18.98
N ILE A 301 25.73 21.95 18.38
CA ILE A 301 25.67 22.21 16.94
C ILE A 301 26.12 20.98 16.13
N ALA A 302 27.20 20.32 16.53
CA ALA A 302 27.66 19.10 15.88
C ALA A 302 26.61 17.98 15.94
N ALA A 303 25.97 17.78 17.10
CA ALA A 303 24.90 16.80 17.27
C ALA A 303 23.68 17.13 16.39
N VAL A 304 23.32 18.40 16.26
CA VAL A 304 22.25 18.86 15.35
C VAL A 304 22.59 18.55 13.89
N ILE A 305 23.84 18.76 13.45
CA ILE A 305 24.27 18.45 12.08
C ILE A 305 24.14 16.95 11.81
N VAL A 306 24.64 16.10 12.72
CA VAL A 306 24.51 14.64 12.62
C VAL A 306 23.03 14.24 12.55
N ARG A 307 22.20 14.82 13.41
CA ARG A 307 20.75 14.59 13.42
C ARG A 307 20.09 14.98 12.11
N ALA A 308 20.46 16.11 11.52
CA ALA A 308 19.95 16.58 10.23
C ALA A 308 20.31 15.62 9.09
N VAL A 309 21.56 15.14 9.03
CA VAL A 309 22.03 14.17 8.03
C VAL A 309 21.27 12.85 8.13
N LEU A 310 21.10 12.30 9.34
CA LEU A 310 20.37 11.05 9.54
C LEU A 310 18.90 11.20 9.14
N THR A 311 18.27 12.29 9.54
CA THR A 311 16.87 12.60 9.17
C THR A 311 16.73 12.73 7.65
N PHE A 312 17.67 13.38 6.97
CA PHE A 312 17.65 13.51 5.52
C PHE A 312 17.77 12.15 4.82
N ARG A 313 18.68 11.26 5.28
CA ARG A 313 18.83 9.91 4.71
C ARG A 313 17.55 9.08 4.84
N GLU A 314 16.90 9.12 6.00
CA GLU A 314 15.61 8.43 6.20
C GLU A 314 14.52 9.00 5.30
N ARG A 315 14.44 10.33 5.15
CA ARG A 315 13.45 10.96 4.27
C ARG A 315 13.66 10.59 2.80
N VAL A 316 14.92 10.51 2.34
CA VAL A 316 15.25 10.07 0.98
C VAL A 316 14.84 8.61 0.76
N GLN A 317 15.08 7.73 1.73
CA GLN A 317 14.67 6.32 1.66
C GLN A 317 13.15 6.15 1.63
N LEU A 318 12.43 6.87 2.51
CA LEU A 318 10.97 6.86 2.54
C LEU A 318 10.38 7.40 1.23
N LEU A 319 10.98 8.45 0.66
CA LEU A 319 10.55 8.97 -0.65
C LEU A 319 10.79 7.95 -1.77
N ALA A 320 11.90 7.22 -1.73
CA ALA A 320 12.19 6.16 -2.70
C ALA A 320 11.17 5.01 -2.59
N GLN A 321 10.85 4.57 -1.37
CA GLN A 321 9.83 3.54 -1.13
C GLN A 321 8.45 3.99 -1.60
N SER A 322 8.03 5.21 -1.24
CA SER A 322 6.75 5.77 -1.68
C SER A 322 6.66 5.91 -3.20
N ARG A 323 7.77 6.24 -3.87
CA ARG A 323 7.83 6.26 -5.33
C ARG A 323 7.67 4.87 -5.93
N GLU A 324 8.35 3.86 -5.37
CA GLU A 324 8.23 2.48 -5.84
C GLU A 324 6.80 1.96 -5.64
N GLU A 325 6.20 2.16 -4.46
CA GLU A 325 4.80 1.82 -4.19
C GLU A 325 3.82 2.51 -5.14
N ALA A 326 4.09 3.76 -5.54
CA ALA A 326 3.28 4.50 -6.50
C ALA A 326 3.49 4.08 -7.97
N LEU A 327 4.54 3.32 -8.27
CA LEU A 327 4.91 2.84 -9.61
C LEU A 327 4.69 1.33 -9.78
N THR A 328 4.28 0.65 -8.73
CA THR A 328 4.01 -0.79 -8.72
C THR A 328 2.51 -1.03 -8.57
N ASP A 329 2.00 -2.07 -9.21
CA ASP A 329 0.62 -2.53 -9.04
C ASP A 329 0.52 -3.33 -7.73
N ALA A 330 -0.37 -2.92 -6.84
CA ALA A 330 -0.44 -3.47 -5.49
C ALA A 330 -0.89 -4.94 -5.43
N LEU A 331 -1.55 -5.45 -6.47
CA LEU A 331 -2.02 -6.83 -6.53
C LEU A 331 -0.95 -7.76 -7.10
N THR A 332 -0.31 -7.34 -8.19
CA THR A 332 0.57 -8.22 -8.98
C THR A 332 2.06 -8.01 -8.73
N GLY A 333 2.47 -6.90 -8.10
CA GLY A 333 3.89 -6.56 -7.92
C GLY A 333 4.61 -6.10 -9.20
N LEU A 334 3.95 -6.14 -10.35
CA LEU A 334 4.47 -5.61 -11.62
C LEU A 334 4.47 -4.08 -11.64
N GLY A 335 5.16 -3.49 -12.61
CA GLY A 335 5.03 -2.06 -12.87
C GLY A 335 3.58 -1.69 -13.22
N ASN A 336 3.05 -0.61 -12.67
CA ASN A 336 1.71 -0.14 -13.03
C ASN A 336 1.72 0.72 -14.30
N ARG A 337 0.54 1.11 -14.78
CA ARG A 337 0.38 2.00 -15.95
C ARG A 337 1.25 3.26 -15.90
N ARG A 338 1.46 3.85 -14.71
CA ARG A 338 2.28 5.06 -14.57
C ARG A 338 3.76 4.77 -14.83
N ARG A 339 4.28 3.66 -14.31
CA ARG A 339 5.66 3.21 -14.58
C ARG A 339 5.86 2.88 -16.05
N PHE A 340 4.91 2.16 -16.65
CA PHE A 340 4.90 1.85 -18.07
C PHE A 340 5.07 3.12 -18.92
N MET A 341 4.24 4.14 -18.70
CA MET A 341 4.31 5.40 -19.47
C MET A 341 5.65 6.12 -19.29
N LEU A 342 6.22 6.13 -18.07
CA LEU A 342 7.51 6.76 -17.79
C LEU A 342 8.68 6.03 -18.48
N GLU A 343 8.71 4.71 -18.40
CA GLU A 343 9.78 3.90 -19.01
C GLU A 343 9.67 3.89 -20.54
N LEU A 344 8.46 3.95 -21.08
CA LEU A 344 8.21 4.04 -22.51
C LEU A 344 8.62 5.40 -23.10
N ASP A 345 8.27 6.50 -22.44
CA ASP A 345 8.70 7.85 -22.85
C ASP A 345 10.23 7.98 -22.80
N ALA A 346 10.85 7.39 -21.77
CA ALA A 346 12.31 7.31 -21.67
C ALA A 346 12.92 6.49 -22.82
N ALA A 347 12.33 5.34 -23.18
CA ALA A 347 12.81 4.50 -24.27
C ALA A 347 12.74 5.20 -25.64
N LEU A 348 11.69 6.00 -25.89
CA LEU A 348 11.55 6.82 -27.11
C LEU A 348 12.58 7.95 -27.19
N GLY A 349 13.11 8.42 -26.07
CA GLY A 349 14.11 9.50 -26.02
C GLY A 349 15.53 9.09 -26.42
N TYR A 350 15.80 7.79 -26.60
CA TYR A 350 17.12 7.30 -27.02
C TYR A 350 17.13 6.95 -28.51
N ASP A 351 17.89 7.71 -29.29
CA ASP A 351 18.10 7.43 -30.71
C ASP A 351 18.76 6.07 -30.94
N GLY A 352 18.14 5.24 -31.78
CA GLY A 352 18.70 3.97 -32.27
C GLY A 352 18.37 2.71 -31.46
N LEU A 353 17.54 2.80 -30.41
CA LEU A 353 17.03 1.63 -29.70
C LEU A 353 15.75 1.09 -30.35
N SER A 354 15.80 -0.16 -30.82
CA SER A 354 14.61 -0.91 -31.24
C SER A 354 14.04 -1.71 -30.08
N PHE A 355 12.74 -1.57 -29.81
CA PHE A 355 12.06 -2.27 -28.73
C PHE A 355 10.65 -2.71 -29.15
N ALA A 356 10.19 -3.82 -28.56
CA ALA A 356 8.85 -4.35 -28.74
C ALA A 356 7.93 -3.82 -27.65
N LEU A 357 6.78 -3.30 -28.07
CA LEU A 357 5.61 -3.05 -27.24
C LEU A 357 4.62 -4.19 -27.47
N ILE A 358 4.28 -4.93 -26.42
CA ILE A 358 3.32 -6.04 -26.52
C ILE A 358 2.22 -5.80 -25.50
N VAL A 359 0.98 -5.68 -25.96
CA VAL A 359 -0.21 -5.50 -25.12
C VAL A 359 -0.98 -6.82 -25.07
N PHE A 360 -1.50 -7.16 -23.90
CA PHE A 360 -2.19 -8.41 -23.61
C PHE A 360 -3.51 -8.16 -22.89
N ASP A 361 -4.50 -9.00 -23.17
CA ASP A 361 -5.81 -9.04 -22.51
C ASP A 361 -6.18 -10.50 -22.20
N LEU A 362 -6.69 -10.76 -20.99
CA LEU A 362 -7.09 -12.11 -20.59
C LEU A 362 -8.49 -12.46 -21.08
N ASP A 363 -8.56 -13.46 -21.95
CA ASP A 363 -9.82 -13.99 -22.47
C ASP A 363 -10.50 -14.90 -21.43
N GLY A 364 -11.78 -14.66 -21.17
CA GLY A 364 -12.56 -15.49 -20.23
C GLY A 364 -12.40 -15.12 -18.75
N PHE A 365 -11.57 -14.11 -18.42
CA PHE A 365 -11.33 -13.71 -17.02
C PHE A 365 -12.60 -13.24 -16.29
N LYS A 366 -13.52 -12.56 -16.98
CA LYS A 366 -14.82 -12.19 -16.42
C LYS A 366 -15.64 -13.43 -16.02
N ALA A 367 -15.73 -14.43 -16.89
CA ALA A 367 -16.45 -15.67 -16.60
C ALA A 367 -15.83 -16.41 -15.41
N TYR A 368 -14.49 -16.42 -15.31
CA TYR A 368 -13.79 -16.93 -14.15
C TYR A 368 -14.18 -16.20 -12.85
N ASN A 369 -14.21 -14.87 -12.85
CA ASN A 369 -14.66 -14.09 -11.70
C ASN A 369 -16.13 -14.36 -11.34
N ASP A 370 -17.00 -14.48 -12.32
CA ASP A 370 -18.42 -14.74 -12.11
C ASP A 370 -18.65 -16.14 -11.50
N SER A 371 -17.82 -17.13 -11.85
CA SER A 371 -17.89 -18.50 -11.33
C SER A 371 -17.18 -18.71 -9.98
N PHE A 372 -16.00 -18.11 -9.77
CA PHE A 372 -15.12 -18.40 -8.62
C PHE A 372 -14.96 -17.21 -7.65
N GLY A 373 -15.48 -16.04 -8.00
CA GLY A 373 -15.44 -14.82 -7.21
C GLY A 373 -14.17 -13.98 -7.42
N HIS A 374 -14.27 -12.69 -7.11
CA HIS A 374 -13.18 -11.71 -7.33
C HIS A 374 -11.88 -12.05 -6.58
N SER A 375 -11.96 -12.59 -5.35
CA SER A 375 -10.74 -12.98 -4.61
C SER A 375 -9.96 -14.10 -5.30
N ALA A 376 -10.65 -15.02 -6.00
CA ALA A 376 -10.00 -16.05 -6.79
C ALA A 376 -9.37 -15.46 -8.06
N GLY A 377 -10.05 -14.51 -8.70
CA GLY A 377 -9.51 -13.74 -9.83
C GLY A 377 -8.27 -12.94 -9.45
N ASP A 378 -8.27 -12.30 -8.29
CA ASP A 378 -7.10 -11.57 -7.78
C ASP A 378 -5.89 -12.50 -7.59
N ALA A 379 -6.12 -13.70 -7.04
CA ALA A 379 -5.07 -14.71 -6.89
C ALA A 379 -4.58 -15.24 -8.26
N LEU A 380 -5.48 -15.37 -9.25
CA LEU A 380 -5.12 -15.73 -10.61
C LEU A 380 -4.24 -14.64 -11.25
N LEU A 381 -4.64 -13.37 -11.15
CA LEU A 381 -3.88 -12.23 -11.66
C LEU A 381 -2.46 -12.17 -11.09
N ALA A 382 -2.30 -12.40 -9.78
CA ALA A 382 -0.98 -12.46 -9.15
C ALA A 382 -0.12 -13.61 -9.71
N ARG A 383 -0.70 -14.81 -9.88
CA ARG A 383 0.04 -15.97 -10.43
C ARG A 383 0.48 -15.77 -11.89
N VAL A 384 -0.42 -15.26 -12.74
CA VAL A 384 -0.08 -15.02 -14.16
C VAL A 384 0.93 -13.88 -14.29
N ALA A 385 0.88 -12.88 -13.40
CA ALA A 385 1.85 -11.81 -13.34
C ALA A 385 3.26 -12.30 -13.00
N ASP A 386 3.40 -13.14 -11.97
CA ASP A 386 4.70 -13.75 -11.60
C ASP A 386 5.28 -14.57 -12.77
N ARG A 387 4.42 -15.32 -13.48
CA ARG A 387 4.82 -16.09 -14.67
C ARG A 387 5.22 -15.19 -15.83
N LEU A 388 4.52 -14.08 -16.04
CA LEU A 388 4.85 -13.09 -17.06
C LEU A 388 6.20 -12.42 -16.78
N ASP A 389 6.45 -12.00 -15.53
CA ASP A 389 7.72 -11.36 -15.15
C ASP A 389 8.90 -12.31 -15.38
N ALA A 390 8.75 -13.57 -14.96
CA ALA A 390 9.76 -14.61 -15.21
C ALA A 390 9.96 -14.89 -16.71
N ALA A 391 8.89 -14.82 -17.53
CA ALA A 391 8.98 -15.05 -18.97
C ALA A 391 9.74 -13.95 -19.72
N VAL A 392 9.75 -12.71 -19.19
CA VAL A 392 10.41 -11.56 -19.83
C VAL A 392 11.73 -11.17 -19.18
N GLU A 393 12.15 -11.89 -18.14
CA GLU A 393 13.37 -11.63 -17.39
C GLU A 393 14.61 -11.61 -18.30
N GLY A 394 15.38 -10.52 -18.26
CA GLY A 394 16.60 -10.35 -19.05
C GLY A 394 16.40 -9.85 -20.48
N GLU A 395 15.15 -9.80 -20.98
CA GLU A 395 14.79 -9.25 -22.30
C GLU A 395 13.97 -7.95 -22.19
N GLY A 396 13.19 -7.80 -21.13
CA GLY A 396 12.32 -6.66 -20.93
C GLY A 396 11.75 -6.55 -19.53
N ARG A 397 10.59 -5.87 -19.43
CA ARG A 397 9.81 -5.70 -18.20
C ARG A 397 8.34 -5.87 -18.47
N ALA A 398 7.64 -6.43 -17.50
CA ALA A 398 6.20 -6.60 -17.49
C ALA A 398 5.50 -5.52 -16.67
N TYR A 399 4.28 -5.17 -17.09
CA TYR A 399 3.43 -4.16 -16.46
C TYR A 399 1.99 -4.64 -16.45
N ARG A 400 1.21 -4.14 -15.49
CA ARG A 400 -0.26 -4.25 -15.47
C ARG A 400 -0.88 -2.87 -15.68
N LEU A 401 -1.71 -2.73 -16.71
CA LEU A 401 -2.33 -1.45 -17.07
C LEU A 401 -3.62 -1.20 -16.28
N GLY A 402 -4.34 -2.28 -15.93
CA GLY A 402 -5.54 -2.27 -15.10
C GLY A 402 -6.41 -3.50 -15.42
N GLY A 403 -7.29 -3.90 -14.51
CA GLY A 403 -8.19 -5.05 -14.75
C GLY A 403 -7.41 -6.33 -15.12
N ASP A 404 -7.69 -6.85 -16.30
CA ASP A 404 -7.10 -8.00 -17.00
C ASP A 404 -6.07 -7.62 -18.09
N GLU A 405 -5.68 -6.35 -18.18
CA GLU A 405 -4.74 -5.86 -19.20
C GLU A 405 -3.28 -5.87 -18.70
N PHE A 406 -2.42 -6.53 -19.45
CA PHE A 406 -0.97 -6.59 -19.22
C PHE A 406 -0.20 -5.99 -20.40
N CYS A 407 1.04 -5.57 -20.13
CA CYS A 407 1.91 -5.02 -21.15
C CYS A 407 3.35 -5.45 -20.92
N VAL A 408 4.12 -5.61 -21.99
CA VAL A 408 5.55 -5.88 -21.96
C VAL A 408 6.28 -4.84 -22.80
N LEU A 409 7.40 -4.34 -22.27
CA LEU A 409 8.36 -3.51 -22.98
C LEU A 409 9.70 -4.25 -22.99
N ALA A 410 10.21 -4.61 -24.17
CA ALA A 410 11.41 -5.43 -24.28
C ALA A 410 12.35 -4.97 -25.40
N GLY A 411 13.65 -5.05 -25.15
CA GLY A 411 14.66 -4.80 -26.19
C GLY A 411 14.77 -6.01 -27.11
N VAL A 412 14.65 -5.81 -28.43
CA VAL A 412 14.63 -6.94 -29.36
C VAL A 412 16.01 -7.15 -29.96
N LYS A 413 16.68 -8.26 -29.63
CA LYS A 413 18.04 -8.56 -30.13
C LYS A 413 18.09 -8.93 -31.62
N ASN A 414 16.95 -9.34 -32.22
CA ASN A 414 16.84 -9.81 -33.61
C ASN A 414 15.64 -9.23 -34.39
N ASN A 415 15.01 -8.15 -33.92
CA ASN A 415 13.82 -7.54 -34.55
C ASN A 415 12.57 -8.45 -34.72
N ASP A 416 12.52 -9.63 -34.09
CA ASP A 416 11.32 -10.48 -34.08
C ASP A 416 10.60 -10.42 -32.71
N PRO A 417 9.49 -9.67 -32.59
CA PRO A 417 8.72 -9.57 -31.35
C PRO A 417 7.79 -10.78 -31.11
N ASP A 418 7.54 -11.62 -32.12
CA ASP A 418 6.50 -12.67 -32.06
C ASP A 418 6.87 -13.80 -31.09
N ASP A 419 8.14 -14.20 -31.04
CA ASP A 419 8.60 -15.28 -30.15
C ASP A 419 8.46 -14.90 -28.68
N LEU A 420 8.80 -13.65 -28.34
CA LEU A 420 8.59 -13.11 -26.99
C LEU A 420 7.10 -12.99 -26.69
N ALA A 421 6.31 -12.47 -27.64
CA ALA A 421 4.87 -12.31 -27.47
C ALA A 421 4.16 -13.65 -27.23
N LYS A 422 4.51 -14.71 -27.97
CA LYS A 422 3.96 -16.06 -27.79
C LYS A 422 4.33 -16.65 -26.43
N ARG A 423 5.58 -16.53 -25.99
CA ARG A 423 6.00 -16.99 -24.65
C ARG A 423 5.27 -16.24 -23.54
N ALA A 424 5.19 -14.92 -23.64
CA ALA A 424 4.50 -14.08 -22.67
C ALA A 424 2.98 -14.38 -22.62
N ALA A 425 2.34 -14.58 -23.77
CA ALA A 425 0.94 -14.98 -23.85
C ALA A 425 0.68 -16.36 -23.23
N ALA A 426 1.59 -17.32 -23.45
CA ALA A 426 1.52 -18.63 -22.80
C ALA A 426 1.69 -18.54 -21.27
N ALA A 427 2.53 -17.63 -20.79
CA ALA A 427 2.69 -17.36 -19.35
C ALA A 427 1.42 -16.79 -18.70
N LEU A 428 0.63 -16.04 -19.48
CA LEU A 428 -0.63 -15.44 -19.06
C LEU A 428 -1.85 -16.38 -19.15
N THR A 429 -1.68 -17.59 -19.69
CA THR A 429 -2.76 -18.57 -19.85
C THR A 429 -2.88 -19.48 -18.62
N GLU A 430 -4.10 -19.84 -18.22
CA GLU A 430 -4.36 -20.81 -17.14
C GLU A 430 -5.62 -21.64 -17.44
N GLU A 431 -5.51 -22.96 -17.33
CA GLU A 431 -6.62 -23.90 -17.55
C GLU A 431 -6.80 -24.80 -16.31
N GLY A 432 -8.04 -25.17 -16.01
CA GLY A 432 -8.38 -26.05 -14.89
C GLY A 432 -9.74 -26.71 -15.06
N GLU A 433 -10.19 -27.44 -14.03
CA GLU A 433 -11.50 -28.09 -14.06
C GLU A 433 -12.62 -27.02 -14.13
N GLY A 434 -13.27 -26.94 -15.31
CA GLY A 434 -14.41 -26.05 -15.53
C GLY A 434 -14.05 -24.61 -15.89
N PHE A 435 -12.78 -24.29 -16.19
CA PHE A 435 -12.41 -22.96 -16.71
C PHE A 435 -11.17 -23.01 -17.62
N ALA A 436 -11.12 -22.06 -18.56
CA ALA A 436 -9.95 -21.75 -19.35
C ALA A 436 -9.84 -20.23 -19.48
N VAL A 437 -8.72 -19.67 -18.99
CA VAL A 437 -8.37 -18.26 -19.15
C VAL A 437 -7.22 -18.21 -20.15
N ASN A 438 -7.51 -17.73 -21.35
CA ASN A 438 -6.55 -17.59 -22.44
C ASN A 438 -6.03 -16.16 -22.50
N CYS A 439 -5.09 -15.90 -23.41
CA CYS A 439 -4.54 -14.57 -23.60
C CYS A 439 -4.54 -14.18 -25.07
N SER A 440 -5.10 -13.00 -25.35
CA SER A 440 -4.96 -12.34 -26.62
C SER A 440 -3.93 -11.22 -26.54
N TYR A 441 -3.16 -11.03 -27.61
CA TYR A 441 -2.06 -10.07 -27.60
C TYR A 441 -1.86 -9.37 -28.94
N GLY A 442 -1.24 -8.19 -28.88
CA GLY A 442 -0.78 -7.43 -30.04
C GLY A 442 0.62 -6.91 -29.81
N ALA A 443 1.56 -7.33 -30.66
CA ALA A 443 2.95 -6.90 -30.62
C ALA A 443 3.22 -5.82 -31.69
N VAL A 444 4.02 -4.82 -31.35
CA VAL A 444 4.47 -3.74 -32.25
C VAL A 444 5.94 -3.45 -32.00
N LEU A 445 6.72 -3.40 -33.06
CA LEU A 445 8.14 -3.05 -33.02
C LEU A 445 8.32 -1.55 -33.27
N MET A 446 8.93 -0.85 -32.31
CA MET A 446 9.27 0.57 -32.41
C MET A 446 10.78 0.76 -32.56
N PRO A 447 11.22 1.74 -33.38
CA PRO A 447 10.41 2.69 -34.14
C PRO A 447 9.99 2.21 -35.55
N SER A 448 10.31 0.98 -35.95
CA SER A 448 10.17 0.53 -37.34
C SER A 448 8.73 0.45 -37.85
N GLU A 449 7.79 0.01 -37.00
CA GLU A 449 6.37 -0.09 -37.37
C GLU A 449 5.56 1.13 -36.93
N ALA A 450 6.00 1.83 -35.88
CA ALA A 450 5.35 3.03 -35.37
C ALA A 450 6.39 4.03 -34.83
N GLY A 451 6.33 5.27 -35.31
CA GLY A 451 7.22 6.35 -34.88
C GLY A 451 6.68 7.15 -33.69
N ARG A 452 5.41 6.93 -33.31
CA ARG A 452 4.75 7.61 -32.20
C ARG A 452 4.02 6.62 -31.29
N LEU A 453 3.95 6.98 -30.01
CA LEU A 453 3.27 6.19 -28.98
C LEU A 453 1.80 5.88 -29.31
N SER A 454 1.03 6.90 -29.73
CA SER A 454 -0.39 6.73 -30.04
C SER A 454 -0.62 5.76 -31.20
N GLU A 455 0.28 5.76 -32.19
CA GLU A 455 0.23 4.85 -33.33
C GLU A 455 0.55 3.42 -32.89
N ALA A 456 1.57 3.24 -32.05
CA ALA A 456 1.96 1.93 -31.54
C ALA A 456 0.89 1.28 -30.66
N LEU A 457 0.31 2.04 -29.73
CA LEU A 457 -0.78 1.55 -28.89
C LEU A 457 -2.02 1.20 -29.72
N SER A 458 -2.40 2.06 -30.67
CA SER A 458 -3.56 1.80 -31.54
C SER A 458 -3.35 0.56 -32.41
N MET A 459 -2.13 0.32 -32.89
CA MET A 459 -1.83 -0.85 -33.70
C MET A 459 -1.74 -2.14 -32.85
N ALA A 460 -1.17 -2.05 -31.65
CA ALA A 460 -1.15 -3.17 -30.71
C ALA A 460 -2.58 -3.59 -30.33
N ASP A 461 -3.44 -2.62 -29.99
CA ASP A 461 -4.85 -2.86 -29.67
C ASP A 461 -5.62 -3.49 -30.83
N HIS A 462 -5.43 -2.98 -32.06
CA HIS A 462 -6.04 -3.58 -33.25
C HIS A 462 -5.59 -5.03 -33.49
N ARG A 463 -4.29 -5.32 -33.35
CA ARG A 463 -3.74 -6.68 -33.50
C ARG A 463 -4.28 -7.62 -32.42
N MET A 464 -4.39 -7.14 -31.18
CA MET A 464 -4.96 -7.88 -30.06
C MET A 464 -6.45 -8.20 -30.31
N TYR A 465 -7.23 -7.24 -30.80
CA TYR A 465 -8.64 -7.46 -31.14
C TYR A 465 -8.83 -8.53 -32.22
N LEU A 466 -8.01 -8.50 -33.28
CA LEU A 466 -8.03 -9.52 -34.33
C LEU A 466 -7.62 -10.90 -33.80
N HIS A 467 -6.70 -10.97 -32.83
CA HIS A 467 -6.33 -12.21 -32.16
C HIS A 467 -7.50 -12.77 -31.34
N LYS A 468 -8.19 -11.90 -30.59
CA LYS A 468 -9.35 -12.25 -29.75
C LYS A 468 -10.52 -12.82 -30.53
N GLN A 469 -10.84 -12.26 -31.70
CA GLN A 469 -11.90 -12.79 -32.56
C GLN A 469 -11.63 -14.22 -33.04
N ARG A 470 -10.36 -14.57 -33.31
CA ARG A 470 -10.00 -15.94 -33.71
C ARG A 470 -10.22 -16.97 -32.60
N HIS A 471 -10.22 -16.55 -31.33
CA HIS A 471 -10.41 -17.43 -30.17
C HIS A 471 -11.87 -17.57 -29.73
N ARG A 472 -12.74 -16.59 -29.98
CA ARG A 472 -14.18 -16.66 -29.62
C ARG A 472 -15.03 -17.52 -30.55
N ALA A 473 -14.70 -17.57 -31.85
CA ALA A 473 -15.55 -18.19 -32.88
C ALA A 473 -15.98 -19.66 -32.63
N PRO A 474 -15.17 -20.56 -32.01
CA PRO A 474 -15.58 -21.95 -31.81
C PRO A 474 -16.56 -22.18 -30.66
N VAL A 475 -16.51 -21.37 -29.59
CA VAL A 475 -17.20 -21.67 -28.32
C VAL A 475 -18.65 -21.18 -28.33
N GLU A 476 -18.91 -19.99 -28.88
CA GLU A 476 -20.28 -19.45 -29.03
C GLU A 476 -21.10 -20.23 -30.07
N ALA A 477 -20.44 -20.75 -31.11
CA ALA A 477 -21.08 -21.52 -32.18
C ALA A 477 -21.62 -22.88 -31.71
N VAL A 478 -20.98 -23.54 -30.73
CA VAL A 478 -21.46 -24.81 -30.15
C VAL A 478 -22.74 -24.59 -29.33
N GLY A 479 -22.80 -23.51 -28.54
CA GLY A 479 -24.02 -23.15 -27.78
C GLY A 479 -25.20 -22.75 -28.68
N ALA A 480 -24.93 -22.08 -29.80
CA ALA A 480 -25.95 -21.79 -30.81
C ALA A 480 -26.43 -23.04 -31.56
N LEU A 481 -25.57 -24.05 -31.77
CA LEU A 481 -25.91 -25.33 -32.39
C LEU A 481 -26.95 -26.10 -31.56
N GLU A 482 -26.79 -26.09 -30.23
CA GLU A 482 -27.73 -26.74 -29.31
C GLU A 482 -29.09 -26.00 -29.28
N ALA A 483 -29.07 -24.66 -29.33
CA ALA A 483 -30.29 -23.85 -29.40
C ALA A 483 -31.05 -24.02 -30.73
N ALA A 484 -30.33 -24.15 -31.85
CA ALA A 484 -30.93 -24.40 -33.17
C ALA A 484 -31.62 -25.77 -33.26
N ARG A 485 -31.13 -26.77 -32.50
CA ARG A 485 -31.77 -28.09 -32.39
C ARG A 485 -33.12 -28.05 -31.67
N ASP A 486 -33.34 -27.06 -30.79
CA ASP A 486 -34.48 -27.00 -29.89
C ASP A 486 -35.64 -26.07 -30.34
N GLY A 487 -35.58 -25.42 -31.52
CA GLY A 487 -36.77 -24.73 -32.03
C GLY A 487 -36.75 -24.17 -33.46
N HIS A 488 -37.70 -24.61 -34.30
CA HIS A 488 -38.91 -23.86 -34.71
C HIS A 488 -39.72 -24.66 -35.78
N PRO A 489 -40.99 -25.04 -35.53
CA PRO A 489 -41.84 -25.70 -36.53
C PRO A 489 -42.58 -24.68 -37.42
N GLY A 490 -42.37 -24.75 -38.75
CA GLY A 490 -43.36 -24.31 -39.75
C GLY A 490 -42.88 -23.50 -40.97
N ARG A 491 -42.65 -24.20 -42.11
CA ARG A 491 -42.68 -23.84 -43.58
C ARG A 491 -41.78 -22.67 -44.08
N PRO A 492 -41.27 -22.67 -45.35
CA PRO A 492 -41.44 -23.55 -46.53
C PRO A 492 -40.36 -24.66 -46.59
N ALA A 493 -40.41 -25.55 -47.60
CA ALA A 493 -39.68 -26.83 -47.65
C ALA A 493 -38.23 -26.73 -47.17
N ASP A 494 -37.97 -27.31 -46.00
CA ASP A 494 -36.66 -27.37 -45.36
C ASP A 494 -35.67 -28.07 -46.29
N VAL A 495 -34.48 -27.48 -46.49
CA VAL A 495 -33.38 -28.04 -47.29
C VAL A 495 -33.11 -29.48 -46.85
N ALA A 496 -33.26 -29.78 -45.56
CA ALA A 496 -33.11 -31.12 -45.01
C ALA A 496 -34.19 -32.11 -45.46
N GLU A 497 -35.45 -31.69 -45.53
CA GLU A 497 -36.55 -32.51 -46.02
C GLU A 497 -36.41 -32.81 -47.52
N LEU A 498 -36.03 -31.81 -48.31
CA LEU A 498 -35.77 -31.97 -49.73
C LEU A 498 -34.58 -32.91 -49.99
N ALA A 499 -33.48 -32.70 -49.26
CA ALA A 499 -32.29 -33.54 -49.36
C ALA A 499 -32.59 -34.99 -48.97
N GLU A 500 -33.42 -35.20 -47.94
CA GLU A 500 -33.88 -36.53 -47.54
C GLU A 500 -34.74 -37.19 -48.64
N ALA A 501 -35.69 -36.47 -49.23
CA ALA A 501 -36.55 -37.00 -50.29
C ALA A 501 -35.75 -37.37 -51.55
N VAL A 502 -34.79 -36.54 -51.95
CA VAL A 502 -33.86 -36.81 -53.07
C VAL A 502 -32.96 -38.00 -52.76
N GLY A 503 -32.41 -38.07 -51.55
CA GLY A 503 -31.57 -39.19 -51.12
C GLY A 503 -32.32 -40.52 -51.13
N ARG A 504 -33.59 -40.55 -50.71
CA ARG A 504 -34.46 -41.72 -50.82
C ARG A 504 -34.69 -42.13 -52.27
N ARG A 505 -34.92 -41.16 -53.16
CA ARG A 505 -35.14 -41.41 -54.61
C ARG A 505 -33.90 -42.01 -55.29
N LEU A 506 -32.72 -41.65 -54.80
CA LEU A 506 -31.42 -42.19 -55.22
C LEU A 506 -31.02 -43.49 -54.50
N CYS A 507 -31.90 -44.07 -53.68
CA CYS A 507 -31.68 -45.32 -52.95
C CYS A 507 -30.48 -45.27 -51.98
N ILE A 508 -30.22 -44.12 -51.35
CA ILE A 508 -29.19 -43.98 -50.32
C ILE A 508 -29.58 -44.75 -49.05
N SER A 509 -28.60 -45.34 -48.37
CA SER A 509 -28.84 -46.11 -47.13
C SER A 509 -29.39 -45.22 -46.01
N PRO A 510 -30.18 -45.76 -45.05
CA PRO A 510 -30.72 -44.96 -43.95
C PRO A 510 -29.66 -44.25 -43.09
N ASP A 511 -28.48 -44.85 -42.93
CA ASP A 511 -27.37 -44.28 -42.15
C ASP A 511 -26.75 -43.06 -42.86
N GLU A 512 -26.47 -43.16 -44.16
CA GLU A 512 -25.98 -42.02 -44.95
C GLU A 512 -27.07 -40.96 -45.15
N LEU A 513 -28.34 -41.36 -45.24
CA LEU A 513 -29.45 -40.42 -45.34
C LEU A 513 -29.59 -39.56 -44.07
N SER A 514 -29.42 -40.17 -42.89
CA SER A 514 -29.39 -39.45 -41.61
C SER A 514 -28.26 -38.42 -41.57
N LYS A 515 -27.08 -38.81 -42.05
CA LYS A 515 -25.92 -37.92 -42.17
C LYS A 515 -26.17 -36.76 -43.13
N ILE A 516 -26.80 -37.02 -44.28
CA ILE A 516 -27.15 -35.99 -45.27
C ILE A 516 -28.15 -35.00 -44.68
N ARG A 517 -29.18 -35.51 -43.97
CA ARG A 517 -30.17 -34.67 -43.30
C ARG A 517 -29.52 -33.74 -42.28
N GLN A 518 -28.67 -34.28 -41.41
CA GLN A 518 -27.94 -33.50 -40.40
C GLN A 518 -27.01 -32.45 -41.03
N ALA A 519 -26.33 -32.80 -42.12
CA ALA A 519 -25.50 -31.86 -42.87
C ALA A 519 -26.34 -30.77 -43.55
N ALA A 520 -27.53 -31.09 -44.04
CA ALA A 520 -28.44 -30.14 -44.66
C ALA A 520 -29.02 -29.14 -43.64
N GLU A 521 -29.37 -29.58 -42.42
CA GLU A 521 -29.84 -28.70 -41.35
C GLU A 521 -28.77 -27.68 -40.92
N LEU A 522 -27.49 -28.05 -41.01
CA LEU A 522 -26.36 -27.29 -40.47
C LEU A 522 -25.40 -26.76 -41.54
N HIS A 523 -25.77 -26.81 -42.82
CA HIS A 523 -24.87 -26.47 -43.94
C HIS A 523 -24.32 -25.04 -43.85
N ASP A 524 -25.08 -24.14 -43.24
CA ASP A 524 -24.75 -22.73 -43.09
C ASP A 524 -24.26 -22.33 -41.69
N VAL A 525 -24.03 -23.30 -40.78
CA VAL A 525 -23.62 -23.01 -39.39
C VAL A 525 -22.33 -22.17 -39.31
N GLY A 526 -21.44 -22.30 -40.30
CA GLY A 526 -20.22 -21.50 -40.37
C GLY A 526 -20.45 -20.00 -40.54
N LYS A 527 -21.65 -19.57 -40.95
CA LYS A 527 -22.01 -18.15 -41.06
C LYS A 527 -22.08 -17.47 -39.68
N LEU A 528 -22.22 -18.23 -38.58
CA LEU A 528 -22.15 -17.70 -37.21
C LEU A 528 -20.82 -16.99 -36.89
N ALA A 529 -19.75 -17.33 -37.61
CA ALA A 529 -18.44 -16.70 -37.45
C ALA A 529 -18.19 -15.54 -38.44
N ILE A 530 -19.17 -15.22 -39.29
CA ILE A 530 -19.10 -14.06 -40.18
C ILE A 530 -19.71 -12.85 -39.46
N PRO A 531 -19.02 -11.70 -39.38
CA PRO A 531 -19.57 -10.48 -38.81
C PRO A 531 -20.94 -10.11 -39.41
N GLU A 532 -21.87 -9.71 -38.56
CA GLU A 532 -23.23 -9.32 -38.95
C GLU A 532 -23.21 -8.16 -39.96
N GLU A 533 -22.22 -7.27 -39.87
CA GLU A 533 -22.04 -6.14 -40.78
C GLU A 533 -21.70 -6.58 -42.21
N ILE A 534 -21.13 -7.78 -42.38
CA ILE A 534 -20.86 -8.39 -43.68
C ILE A 534 -22.10 -9.16 -44.16
N LEU A 535 -22.75 -9.94 -43.30
CA LEU A 535 -23.93 -10.76 -43.67
C LEU A 535 -25.16 -9.91 -44.02
N SER A 536 -25.38 -8.81 -43.31
CA SER A 536 -26.57 -7.95 -43.47
C SER A 536 -26.36 -6.76 -44.42
N LYS A 537 -25.16 -6.65 -45.03
CA LYS A 537 -24.77 -5.47 -45.82
C LYS A 537 -25.74 -5.19 -46.99
N PRO A 538 -26.34 -3.99 -47.07
CA PRO A 538 -27.13 -3.60 -48.22
C PRO A 538 -26.23 -3.25 -49.41
N GLY A 539 -26.09 -4.20 -50.35
CA GLY A 539 -25.34 -4.02 -51.59
C GLY A 539 -24.32 -5.13 -51.86
N THR A 540 -23.46 -4.93 -52.84
CA THR A 540 -22.42 -5.91 -53.21
C THR A 540 -21.30 -5.96 -52.18
N LEU A 541 -20.87 -7.17 -51.81
CA LEU A 541 -19.68 -7.39 -51.01
C LEU A 541 -18.41 -7.00 -51.81
N SER A 542 -17.42 -6.44 -51.12
CA SER A 542 -16.08 -6.22 -51.67
C SER A 542 -15.36 -7.56 -51.89
N GLY A 543 -14.25 -7.54 -52.65
CA GLY A 543 -13.47 -8.74 -52.93
C GLY A 543 -13.01 -9.45 -51.65
N ASP A 544 -12.51 -8.69 -50.67
CA ASP A 544 -12.01 -9.24 -49.40
C ASP A 544 -13.15 -9.76 -48.51
N GLU A 545 -14.29 -9.05 -48.47
CA GLU A 545 -15.50 -9.51 -47.77
C GLU A 545 -16.03 -10.81 -48.38
N TRP A 546 -15.99 -10.94 -49.70
CA TRP A 546 -16.40 -12.15 -50.40
C TRP A 546 -15.45 -13.34 -50.17
N GLU A 547 -14.13 -13.11 -50.20
CA GLU A 547 -13.15 -14.14 -49.80
C GLU A 547 -13.36 -14.59 -48.36
N PHE A 548 -13.73 -13.67 -47.46
CA PHE A 548 -14.04 -14.00 -46.08
C PHE A 548 -15.31 -14.86 -45.96
N VAL A 549 -16.38 -14.51 -46.67
CA VAL A 549 -17.64 -15.28 -46.66
C VAL A 549 -17.44 -16.70 -47.20
N LYS A 550 -16.60 -16.88 -48.23
CA LYS A 550 -16.26 -18.21 -48.78
C LYS A 550 -15.57 -19.16 -47.79
N ARG A 551 -15.16 -18.67 -46.62
CA ARG A 551 -14.56 -19.51 -45.56
C ARG A 551 -15.61 -20.19 -44.68
N HIS A 552 -16.88 -19.81 -44.75
CA HIS A 552 -17.89 -20.41 -43.86
C HIS A 552 -18.02 -21.94 -43.96
N PRO A 553 -17.81 -22.63 -45.10
CA PRO A 553 -17.87 -24.10 -45.12
C PRO A 553 -16.73 -24.73 -44.30
N LEU A 554 -15.53 -24.11 -44.33
CA LEU A 554 -14.37 -24.53 -43.52
C LEU A 554 -14.61 -24.31 -42.03
N ILE A 555 -15.31 -23.22 -41.69
CA ILE A 555 -15.65 -22.91 -40.30
C ILE A 555 -16.74 -23.85 -39.81
N GLY A 556 -17.76 -24.12 -40.64
CA GLY A 556 -18.84 -25.05 -40.35
C GLY A 556 -18.32 -26.47 -40.11
N GLU A 557 -17.40 -26.96 -40.95
CA GLU A 557 -16.70 -28.23 -40.71
C GLU A 557 -16.05 -28.28 -39.32
N ARG A 558 -15.33 -27.23 -38.92
CA ARG A 558 -14.63 -27.18 -37.63
C ARG A 558 -15.60 -27.16 -36.45
N ILE A 559 -16.70 -26.41 -36.57
CA ILE A 559 -17.76 -26.35 -35.55
C ILE A 559 -18.38 -27.75 -35.38
N LEU A 560 -18.74 -28.42 -36.47
CA LEU A 560 -19.36 -29.74 -36.42
C LEU A 560 -18.38 -30.84 -35.97
N ALA A 561 -17.09 -30.75 -36.37
CA ALA A 561 -16.06 -31.67 -35.93
C ALA A 561 -15.75 -31.58 -34.43
N ALA A 562 -15.97 -30.42 -33.81
CA ALA A 562 -15.84 -30.21 -32.38
C ALA A 562 -17.04 -30.75 -31.57
N ALA A 563 -18.18 -31.04 -32.23
CA ALA A 563 -19.39 -31.51 -31.59
C ALA A 563 -19.54 -33.06 -31.73
N PRO A 564 -19.61 -33.84 -30.62
CA PRO A 564 -19.57 -35.30 -30.65
C PRO A 564 -20.61 -35.98 -31.56
N ASP A 565 -21.82 -35.40 -31.66
CA ASP A 565 -22.94 -35.98 -32.40
C ASP A 565 -22.97 -35.57 -33.89
N PHE A 566 -22.15 -34.60 -34.31
CA PHE A 566 -22.24 -33.96 -35.64
C PHE A 566 -20.98 -34.13 -36.50
N GLY A 567 -19.88 -34.63 -35.94
CA GLY A 567 -18.61 -34.77 -36.67
C GLY A 567 -18.70 -35.63 -37.95
N ARG A 568 -19.68 -36.54 -38.04
CA ARG A 568 -19.90 -37.36 -39.24
C ARG A 568 -20.43 -36.55 -40.43
N ALA A 569 -21.13 -35.45 -40.19
CA ALA A 569 -21.72 -34.56 -41.20
C ALA A 569 -20.76 -33.46 -41.68
N ALA A 570 -19.68 -33.19 -40.93
CA ALA A 570 -18.74 -32.08 -41.16
C ALA A 570 -18.17 -32.04 -42.59
N ASN A 571 -17.83 -33.21 -43.16
CA ASN A 571 -17.25 -33.29 -44.50
C ASN A 571 -18.25 -32.94 -45.63
N LEU A 572 -19.55 -33.15 -45.39
CA LEU A 572 -20.60 -32.78 -46.33
C LEU A 572 -20.83 -31.26 -46.31
N VAL A 573 -20.83 -30.65 -45.13
CA VAL A 573 -20.95 -29.20 -44.95
C VAL A 573 -19.78 -28.45 -45.59
N ARG A 574 -18.55 -28.98 -45.44
CA ARG A 574 -17.37 -28.42 -46.10
C ARG A 574 -17.54 -28.30 -47.62
N SER A 575 -18.19 -29.30 -48.23
CA SER A 575 -18.25 -29.49 -49.68
C SER A 575 -19.55 -28.98 -50.31
N SER A 576 -20.47 -28.38 -49.55
CA SER A 576 -21.82 -28.00 -50.02
C SER A 576 -21.81 -26.91 -51.10
N HIS A 577 -20.75 -26.11 -51.17
CA HIS A 577 -20.55 -25.05 -52.16
C HIS A 577 -19.56 -25.43 -53.29
N GLU A 578 -19.18 -26.71 -53.37
CA GLU A 578 -18.47 -27.21 -54.54
C GLU A 578 -19.40 -27.26 -55.75
N ARG A 579 -18.83 -27.04 -56.94
CA ARG A 579 -19.57 -27.06 -58.21
C ARG A 579 -19.12 -28.23 -59.04
N TRP A 580 -20.06 -28.86 -59.76
CA TRP A 580 -19.76 -30.01 -60.62
C TRP A 580 -18.62 -29.76 -61.62
N ASP A 581 -18.51 -28.53 -62.11
CA ASP A 581 -17.48 -28.01 -63.03
C ASP A 581 -16.14 -27.63 -62.37
N GLY A 582 -16.01 -27.70 -61.04
CA GLY A 582 -14.80 -27.32 -60.31
C GLY A 582 -14.62 -25.83 -60.05
N ALA A 583 -15.59 -24.98 -60.43
CA ALA A 583 -15.53 -23.54 -60.15
C ALA A 583 -16.01 -23.15 -58.75
N GLY A 584 -16.30 -24.15 -57.89
CA GLY A 584 -16.78 -23.98 -56.52
C GLY A 584 -15.69 -23.65 -55.51
N TYR A 585 -16.04 -23.76 -54.23
CA TYR A 585 -15.13 -23.55 -53.09
C TYR A 585 -15.54 -24.48 -51.94
N PRO A 586 -14.65 -24.80 -50.97
CA PRO A 586 -13.29 -24.29 -50.79
C PRO A 586 -12.17 -25.05 -51.53
N ASP A 587 -12.39 -26.31 -51.90
CA ASP A 587 -11.38 -27.25 -52.37
C ASP A 587 -11.34 -27.39 -53.90
N LYS A 588 -12.37 -26.89 -54.61
CA LYS A 588 -12.50 -26.94 -56.08
C LYS A 588 -12.59 -28.37 -56.61
N LEU A 589 -13.33 -29.21 -55.89
CA LEU A 589 -13.58 -30.59 -56.27
C LEU A 589 -14.41 -30.66 -57.55
N THR A 590 -14.17 -31.67 -58.39
CA THR A 590 -14.87 -31.82 -59.67
C THR A 590 -15.69 -33.10 -59.73
N GLY A 591 -16.91 -33.01 -60.26
CA GLY A 591 -17.74 -34.17 -60.55
C GLY A 591 -17.90 -35.14 -59.36
N PRO A 592 -17.60 -36.44 -59.53
CA PRO A 592 -17.72 -37.45 -58.47
C PRO A 592 -16.80 -37.28 -57.25
N GLU A 593 -15.78 -36.40 -57.31
CA GLU A 593 -14.93 -36.09 -56.15
C GLU A 593 -15.72 -35.41 -55.03
N ILE A 594 -16.81 -34.72 -55.38
CA ILE A 594 -17.73 -34.10 -54.44
C ILE A 594 -18.57 -35.21 -53.78
N PRO A 595 -18.61 -35.30 -52.44
CA PRO A 595 -19.45 -36.26 -51.74
C PRO A 595 -20.91 -36.18 -52.22
N LEU A 596 -21.55 -37.33 -52.46
CA LEU A 596 -22.93 -37.37 -52.98
C LEU A 596 -23.90 -36.57 -52.11
N GLY A 597 -23.75 -36.64 -50.78
CA GLY A 597 -24.53 -35.84 -49.85
C GLY A 597 -24.41 -34.33 -50.06
N ALA A 598 -23.20 -33.83 -50.32
CA ALA A 598 -22.95 -32.41 -50.58
C ALA A 598 -23.54 -31.97 -51.93
N ARG A 599 -23.49 -32.84 -52.95
CA ARG A 599 -24.16 -32.60 -54.24
C ARG A 599 -25.69 -32.48 -54.09
N ILE A 600 -26.29 -33.31 -53.24
CA ILE A 600 -27.73 -33.25 -52.92
C ILE A 600 -28.06 -31.95 -52.20
N ILE A 601 -27.29 -31.59 -51.16
CA ILE A 601 -27.50 -30.36 -50.38
C ILE A 601 -27.39 -29.13 -51.27
N SER A 602 -26.38 -29.07 -52.16
CA SER A 602 -26.17 -27.95 -53.07
C SER A 602 -27.37 -27.68 -53.99
N VAL A 603 -28.02 -28.74 -54.50
CA VAL A 603 -29.23 -28.61 -55.32
C VAL A 603 -30.43 -28.15 -54.49
N CYS A 604 -30.59 -28.70 -53.29
CA CYS A 604 -31.72 -28.37 -52.41
C CYS A 604 -31.62 -26.93 -51.87
N ASP A 605 -30.41 -26.50 -51.46
CA ASP A 605 -30.13 -25.13 -51.02
C ASP A 605 -30.34 -24.13 -52.16
N ALA A 606 -29.86 -24.42 -53.37
CA ALA A 606 -30.10 -23.54 -54.51
C ALA A 606 -31.60 -23.39 -54.85
N PHE A 607 -32.37 -24.47 -54.73
CA PHE A 607 -33.82 -24.42 -54.94
C PHE A 607 -34.53 -23.59 -53.86
N GLU A 608 -34.20 -23.81 -52.58
CA GLU A 608 -34.69 -22.99 -51.48
C GLU A 608 -34.34 -21.52 -51.71
N ALA A 609 -33.10 -21.25 -52.07
CA ALA A 609 -32.61 -19.89 -52.27
C ALA A 609 -33.34 -19.13 -53.38
N MET A 610 -33.75 -19.83 -54.43
CA MET A 610 -34.52 -19.26 -55.54
C MET A 610 -36.01 -19.09 -55.20
N THR A 611 -36.57 -19.97 -54.38
CA THR A 611 -38.01 -20.01 -54.06
C THR A 611 -38.39 -19.31 -52.75
N SER A 612 -37.41 -18.82 -51.99
CA SER A 612 -37.60 -18.07 -50.75
C SER A 612 -37.52 -16.54 -50.94
N THR A 613 -38.26 -15.79 -50.13
CA THR A 613 -38.26 -14.32 -50.14
C THR A 613 -36.95 -13.77 -49.56
N ARG A 614 -36.10 -13.15 -50.39
CA ARG A 614 -34.80 -12.57 -49.96
C ARG A 614 -34.75 -11.04 -50.18
N PRO A 615 -34.03 -10.26 -49.35
CA PRO A 615 -34.04 -8.79 -49.42
C PRO A 615 -33.53 -8.19 -50.74
N TYR A 616 -32.79 -8.96 -51.55
CA TYR A 616 -32.07 -8.45 -52.72
C TYR A 616 -32.39 -9.19 -54.04
N ALA A 617 -33.34 -10.14 -54.05
CA ALA A 617 -33.74 -10.87 -55.26
C ALA A 617 -35.25 -11.19 -55.24
N PRO A 618 -35.96 -11.05 -56.39
CA PRO A 618 -37.35 -11.46 -56.49
C PRO A 618 -37.45 -12.99 -56.36
N GLN A 619 -38.45 -13.45 -55.59
CA GLN A 619 -38.79 -14.86 -55.44
C GLN A 619 -39.15 -15.44 -56.82
N LEU A 620 -38.52 -16.55 -57.21
CA LEU A 620 -38.89 -17.29 -58.41
C LEU A 620 -40.06 -18.23 -58.12
N GLU A 621 -40.93 -18.40 -59.11
CA GLU A 621 -41.92 -19.46 -59.08
C GLU A 621 -41.22 -20.82 -59.17
N SER A 622 -41.85 -21.83 -58.59
CA SER A 622 -41.27 -23.18 -58.46
C SER A 622 -40.85 -23.79 -59.81
N GLU A 623 -41.60 -23.51 -60.89
CA GLU A 623 -41.31 -23.97 -62.25
C GLU A 623 -40.07 -23.26 -62.84
N ASP A 624 -39.89 -21.97 -62.55
CA ASP A 624 -38.74 -21.19 -63.00
C ASP A 624 -37.47 -21.63 -62.26
N ALA A 625 -37.55 -21.87 -60.95
CA ALA A 625 -36.46 -22.42 -60.15
C ALA A 625 -36.03 -23.80 -60.65
N MET A 626 -36.98 -24.66 -61.03
CA MET A 626 -36.67 -25.97 -61.63
C MET A 626 -36.00 -25.83 -62.99
N THR A 627 -36.49 -24.91 -63.83
CA THR A 627 -35.89 -24.62 -65.14
C THR A 627 -34.43 -24.18 -64.99
N GLU A 628 -34.15 -23.36 -63.99
CA GLU A 628 -32.78 -22.90 -63.68
C GLU A 628 -31.89 -24.04 -63.18
N LEU A 629 -32.38 -24.94 -62.31
CA LEU A 629 -31.63 -26.14 -61.90
C LEU A 629 -31.26 -27.02 -63.09
N VAL A 630 -32.21 -27.26 -64.00
CA VAL A 630 -31.99 -28.06 -65.22
C VAL A 630 -31.00 -27.36 -66.16
N ARG A 631 -31.08 -26.05 -66.31
CA ARG A 631 -30.14 -25.25 -67.11
C ARG A 631 -28.71 -25.34 -66.58
N CYS A 632 -28.56 -25.43 -65.26
CA CYS A 632 -27.28 -25.50 -64.55
C CYS A 632 -26.77 -26.94 -64.34
N ALA A 633 -27.51 -27.96 -64.77
CA ALA A 633 -27.09 -29.36 -64.71
C ALA A 633 -25.83 -29.60 -65.56
N GLY A 634 -24.83 -30.29 -64.98
CA GLY A 634 -23.55 -30.57 -65.63
C GLY A 634 -22.54 -29.43 -65.57
N THR A 635 -22.91 -28.28 -64.99
CA THR A 635 -21.98 -27.18 -64.67
C THR A 635 -21.95 -26.91 -63.17
N GLN A 636 -23.00 -26.30 -62.61
CA GLN A 636 -23.09 -26.07 -61.18
C GLN A 636 -23.47 -27.35 -60.42
N PHE A 637 -24.44 -28.10 -60.96
CA PHE A 637 -25.06 -29.23 -60.28
C PHE A 637 -24.80 -30.55 -60.98
N ASP A 638 -24.82 -31.63 -60.20
CA ASP A 638 -24.79 -33.00 -60.72
C ASP A 638 -26.08 -33.31 -61.51
N PRO A 639 -25.98 -33.69 -62.81
CA PRO A 639 -27.14 -34.02 -63.63
C PRO A 639 -28.03 -35.13 -63.05
N GLU A 640 -27.46 -36.13 -62.38
CA GLU A 640 -28.21 -37.24 -61.79
C GLU A 640 -29.03 -36.77 -60.58
N VAL A 641 -28.45 -35.90 -59.76
CA VAL A 641 -29.14 -35.30 -58.60
C VAL A 641 -30.25 -34.36 -59.06
N VAL A 642 -30.03 -33.55 -60.09
CA VAL A 642 -31.07 -32.67 -60.66
C VAL A 642 -32.24 -33.49 -61.21
N ALA A 643 -31.97 -34.60 -61.91
CA ALA A 643 -33.03 -35.49 -62.40
C ALA A 643 -33.83 -36.15 -61.27
N ALA A 644 -33.15 -36.56 -60.18
CA ALA A 644 -33.80 -37.09 -59.00
C ALA A 644 -34.65 -36.03 -58.27
N PHE A 645 -34.12 -34.81 -58.14
CA PHE A 645 -34.82 -33.67 -57.56
C PHE A 645 -36.08 -33.30 -58.37
N ALA A 646 -35.98 -33.23 -59.70
CA ALA A 646 -37.12 -32.97 -60.57
C ALA A 646 -38.23 -34.02 -60.42
N SER A 647 -37.85 -35.29 -60.24
CA SER A 647 -38.83 -36.37 -59.99
C SER A 647 -39.53 -36.19 -58.65
N VAL A 648 -38.77 -35.92 -57.58
CA VAL A 648 -39.32 -35.63 -56.24
C VAL A 648 -40.22 -34.41 -56.26
N HIS A 649 -39.84 -33.36 -57.00
CA HIS A 649 -40.61 -32.14 -57.12
C HIS A 649 -41.97 -32.36 -57.80
N LEU A 650 -42.00 -33.15 -58.89
CA LEU A 650 -43.23 -33.53 -59.58
C LEU A 650 -44.17 -34.34 -58.68
N ASP A 651 -43.62 -35.29 -57.91
CA ASP A 651 -44.40 -36.12 -56.98
C ASP A 651 -45.02 -35.27 -55.85
N LEU A 652 -44.27 -34.31 -55.30
CA LEU A 652 -44.75 -33.38 -54.28
C LEU A 652 -45.79 -32.40 -54.83
N HIS A 653 -45.59 -31.88 -56.05
CA HIS A 653 -46.55 -30.99 -56.69
C HIS A 653 -47.87 -31.72 -57.00
N ALA A 654 -47.81 -32.97 -57.45
CA ALA A 654 -49.00 -33.79 -57.69
C ALA A 654 -49.80 -34.09 -56.40
N GLN A 655 -49.12 -34.21 -55.25
CA GLN A 655 -49.76 -34.40 -53.94
C GLN A 655 -50.39 -33.12 -53.36
N LEU A 656 -49.93 -31.93 -53.78
CA LEU A 656 -50.46 -30.64 -53.34
C LEU A 656 -51.66 -30.15 -54.17
N VAL A 657 -51.79 -30.64 -55.41
CA VAL A 657 -52.87 -30.28 -56.36
C VAL A 657 -54.04 -31.29 -56.31
N ALA A 658 -53.85 -32.46 -55.70
CA ALA A 658 -54.88 -33.47 -55.43
C ALA A 658 -55.59 -33.21 -54.09
#